data_AF-A0A0G1HG85-F1
#
_entry.id   AF-A0A0G1HG85-F1
#
_cell.length_a   1.000
_cell.length_b   1.000
_cell.length_c   1.000
_cell.angle_alpha   90.00
_cell.angle_beta   90.00
_cell.angle_gamma   90.00
#
_symmetry.space_group_name_H-M   'P 1'
#
loop_
_entity.id
_entity.type
_entity.pdbx_description
1 polymer ?
#
loop_
_entity_poly.entity_id
_entity_poly.type
_entity_poly.pdbx_seq_one_letter_code
_entity_poly.pdbx_strand_id
1 'polypeptide(L)'
;MALRDSLSKYKLLFWMVLCFILIRLAVLFTSIDELYNSEDLAMGVAAKEAVKGASLPLFEYQYLNYSGGTLAVGLMAAPFFLLFGPNYLALKLVPLLFSAAALAVFFILAYEFFSRRTAIIAGLLYIFSSLSWCGYNFYLGFHGESLFFVFLAVYLFYKIIFQNKSGAGYYLFFGLTCGFGLYFSYTFLIALAAIGIIWLIQRPRLFLERGFYVCLAAFLLGFSPWFFYNAAFGFKGLTDVLPQFSEGKNYSAPVTWIKLSWYFLRSLWFNQIFWVSLLDNLFFKFLNAGYTLFYWFCLVYLARTKGGRLRDFWRCRELILFLFPFILFASCRFYGEGSEKTWLIEERYLISLFPFIFLTLALALDKLFSRYRLLRLWTIRGFAAFVILGAAVYARKIKPGDFAKGLKMPGYSYFYLAETFNYQHPGDFYRILENISRISAPEKYETLTLRLVFDLEEPIRPVAIEEYLKLAGCFEERYRPYFYRLLINGLYYNSRLDAREMVQEVEKIAGKVEPRYRPYFYEGMGAVMLKLYPDNPEEHQKAGAFIPREFLGRYYRGLSVSLYTDDIPAYLQRCRLTLAAIDNQYRRFFLEGMGEVLAKFGVTTFIVGLSYDNPGLRELYGFLESAGPKERAYLSQGIDQA
;
A
#
# COMPACT_ATOMS: atom_id res chain seq x y z
N MET A 1 38.89 5.92 -26.49
CA MET A 1 37.50 5.54 -26.85
C MET A 1 36.70 5.07 -25.63
N ALA A 2 37.21 4.14 -24.81
CA ALA A 2 36.52 3.63 -23.61
C ALA A 2 36.14 4.72 -22.58
N LEU A 3 37.02 5.69 -22.30
CA LEU A 3 36.72 6.81 -21.40
C LEU A 3 35.55 7.67 -21.91
N ARG A 4 35.50 7.94 -23.22
CA ARG A 4 34.43 8.72 -23.86
C ARG A 4 33.09 7.99 -23.79
N ASP A 5 33.09 6.67 -24.00
CA ASP A 5 31.88 5.86 -23.90
C ASP A 5 31.36 5.81 -22.45
N SER A 6 32.28 5.61 -21.48
CA SER A 6 31.99 5.65 -20.04
C SER A 6 31.38 6.99 -19.60
N LEU A 7 31.98 8.12 -19.99
CA LEU A 7 31.43 9.45 -19.72
C LEU A 7 30.04 9.64 -20.34
N SER A 8 29.82 9.10 -21.54
CA SER A 8 28.50 9.19 -22.19
C SER A 8 27.43 8.37 -21.47
N LYS A 9 27.79 7.19 -20.95
CA LYS A 9 26.91 6.32 -20.16
C LYS A 9 26.40 7.04 -18.91
N TYR A 10 27.30 7.59 -18.09
CA TYR A 10 26.91 8.23 -16.83
C TYR A 10 26.17 9.54 -17.04
N LYS A 11 26.51 10.31 -18.09
CA LYS A 11 25.72 11.49 -18.48
C LYS A 11 24.30 11.12 -18.86
N LEU A 12 24.11 10.08 -19.69
CA LEU A 12 22.77 9.61 -20.05
C LEU A 12 21.99 9.12 -18.84
N LEU A 13 22.64 8.33 -17.98
CA LEU A 13 22.03 7.83 -16.75
C LEU A 13 21.57 9.00 -15.84
N PHE A 14 22.43 10.00 -15.64
CA PHE A 14 22.10 11.19 -14.84
C PHE A 14 20.84 11.87 -15.37
N TRP A 15 20.77 12.15 -16.67
CA TRP A 15 19.59 12.79 -17.27
C TRP A 15 18.33 11.94 -17.18
N MET A 16 18.44 10.62 -17.31
CA MET A 16 17.29 9.71 -17.15
C MET A 16 16.77 9.68 -15.72
N VAL A 17 17.66 9.55 -14.75
CA VAL A 17 17.30 9.57 -13.33
C VAL A 17 16.73 10.93 -12.93
N LEU A 18 17.33 12.03 -13.40
CA LEU A 18 16.81 13.37 -13.15
C LEU A 18 15.42 13.56 -13.76
N CYS A 19 15.22 13.16 -15.02
CA CYS A 19 13.90 13.23 -15.67
C CYS A 19 12.86 12.41 -14.91
N PHE A 20 13.22 11.19 -14.50
CA PHE A 20 12.37 10.34 -13.65
C PHE A 20 11.97 11.05 -12.35
N ILE A 21 12.96 11.53 -11.59
CA ILE A 21 12.74 12.20 -10.31
C ILE A 21 11.86 13.44 -10.49
N LEU A 22 12.11 14.28 -11.49
CA LEU A 22 11.33 15.49 -11.72
C LEU A 22 9.86 15.18 -12.04
N ILE A 23 9.58 14.21 -12.91
CA ILE A 23 8.21 13.80 -13.24
C ILE A 23 7.52 13.24 -11.99
N ARG A 24 8.22 12.39 -11.22
CA ARG A 24 7.67 11.73 -10.04
C ARG A 24 7.45 12.69 -8.88
N LEU A 25 8.35 13.64 -8.67
CA LEU A 25 8.15 14.72 -7.72
C LEU A 25 6.96 15.59 -8.13
N ALA A 26 6.81 15.93 -9.41
CA ALA A 26 5.65 16.70 -9.86
C ALA A 26 4.33 16.00 -9.47
N VAL A 27 4.23 14.68 -9.72
CA VAL A 27 3.06 13.89 -9.27
C VAL A 27 2.92 13.89 -7.74
N LEU A 28 4.00 13.66 -6.98
CA LEU A 28 3.95 13.68 -5.52
C LEU A 28 3.55 15.04 -4.94
N PHE A 29 3.92 16.14 -5.58
CA PHE A 29 3.57 17.46 -5.08
C PHE A 29 2.11 17.83 -5.38
N THR A 30 1.49 17.26 -6.42
CA THR A 30 0.17 17.68 -6.91
C THR A 30 -0.93 16.62 -6.85
N SER A 31 -0.59 15.37 -6.56
CA SER A 31 -1.53 14.24 -6.75
C SER A 31 -1.31 13.15 -5.68
N ILE A 32 -0.78 13.54 -4.52
CA ILE A 32 -0.37 12.60 -3.46
C ILE A 32 -1.53 11.86 -2.81
N ASP A 33 -2.72 12.47 -2.84
CA ASP A 33 -3.98 11.89 -2.37
C ASP A 33 -4.36 10.65 -3.15
N GLU A 34 -4.13 10.65 -4.47
CA GLU A 34 -4.34 9.46 -5.31
C GLU A 34 -3.29 8.37 -5.06
N LEU A 35 -2.21 8.71 -4.35
CA LEU A 35 -1.14 7.82 -3.90
C LEU A 35 -1.26 7.52 -2.40
N TYR A 36 -2.36 7.91 -1.77
CA TYR A 36 -2.62 7.64 -0.37
C TYR A 36 -2.85 6.14 -0.16
N ASN A 37 -2.12 5.56 0.78
CA ASN A 37 -2.34 4.22 1.27
C ASN A 37 -2.14 4.26 2.78
N SER A 38 -3.15 3.81 3.49
CA SER A 38 -3.17 3.72 4.94
C SER A 38 -2.03 2.89 5.52
N GLU A 39 -1.65 1.79 4.85
CA GLU A 39 -0.59 0.89 5.30
C GLU A 39 0.77 1.61 5.39
N ASP A 40 0.98 2.64 4.57
CA ASP A 40 2.19 3.44 4.60
C ASP A 40 2.36 4.19 5.93
N LEU A 41 1.26 4.60 6.54
CA LEU A 41 1.29 5.34 7.79
C LEU A 41 1.81 4.50 8.96
N ALA A 42 1.71 3.17 8.93
CA ALA A 42 2.34 2.30 9.92
C ALA A 42 3.88 2.39 9.83
N MET A 43 4.42 2.35 8.61
CA MET A 43 5.87 2.50 8.36
C MET A 43 6.38 3.87 8.80
N GLY A 44 5.56 4.90 8.62
CA GLY A 44 5.85 6.24 9.13
C GLY A 44 6.01 6.33 10.65
N VAL A 45 5.36 5.45 11.42
CA VAL A 45 5.55 5.40 12.87
C VAL A 45 6.96 4.95 13.21
N ALA A 46 7.50 3.95 12.50
CA ALA A 46 8.90 3.53 12.68
C ALA A 46 9.87 4.70 12.47
N ALA A 47 9.62 5.52 11.44
CA ALA A 47 10.41 6.72 11.16
C ALA A 47 10.31 7.75 12.30
N LYS A 48 9.09 8.08 12.73
CA LYS A 48 8.83 9.05 13.80
C LYS A 48 9.48 8.63 15.11
N GLU A 49 9.38 7.35 15.46
CA GLU A 49 9.96 6.77 16.67
C GLU A 49 11.49 6.67 16.59
N ALA A 50 12.06 6.31 15.43
CA ALA A 50 13.51 6.35 15.23
C ALA A 50 14.09 7.76 15.44
N VAL A 51 13.35 8.80 15.04
CA VAL A 51 13.73 10.21 15.27
C VAL A 51 13.61 10.62 16.73
N LYS A 52 12.54 10.21 17.42
CA LYS A 52 12.28 10.60 18.82
C LYS A 52 13.02 9.75 19.85
N GLY A 53 13.47 8.56 19.47
CA GLY A 53 13.88 7.49 20.36
C GLY A 53 12.80 6.41 20.40
N ALA A 54 13.16 5.19 19.97
CA ALA A 54 12.22 4.09 19.85
C ALA A 54 11.66 3.68 21.21
N SER A 55 10.33 3.69 21.34
CA SER A 55 9.63 3.20 22.54
C SER A 55 9.45 1.68 22.56
N LEU A 56 9.62 1.01 21.42
CA LEU A 56 9.38 -0.42 21.25
C LEU A 56 10.63 -1.15 20.75
N PRO A 57 10.69 -2.47 20.96
CA PRO A 57 11.62 -3.33 20.24
C PRO A 57 11.49 -3.15 18.72
N LEU A 58 12.62 -3.17 18.03
CA LEU A 58 12.71 -2.81 16.61
C LEU A 58 11.70 -3.54 15.70
N PHE A 59 11.51 -4.84 15.90
CA PHE A 59 10.65 -5.67 15.06
C PHE A 59 9.16 -5.46 15.30
N GLU A 60 8.75 -4.83 16.41
CA GLU A 60 7.36 -4.49 16.67
C GLU A 60 6.88 -3.40 15.68
N TYR A 61 7.79 -2.67 15.04
CA TYR A 61 7.46 -1.71 13.98
C TYR A 61 7.31 -2.34 12.57
N GLN A 62 7.50 -3.65 12.43
CA GLN A 62 7.38 -4.34 11.13
C GLN A 62 5.92 -4.62 10.80
N TYR A 63 5.30 -3.79 9.94
CA TYR A 63 3.86 -3.84 9.61
C TYR A 63 3.38 -5.24 9.18
N LEU A 64 4.15 -5.95 8.34
CA LEU A 64 3.81 -7.31 7.89
C LEU A 64 4.82 -8.32 8.38
N ASN A 65 4.33 -9.38 9.03
CA ASN A 65 5.16 -10.41 9.66
C ASN A 65 6.08 -11.15 8.68
N TYR A 66 5.72 -11.15 7.41
CA TYR A 66 6.43 -11.84 6.33
C TYR A 66 7.23 -10.93 5.39
N SER A 67 7.22 -9.62 5.63
CA SER A 67 7.87 -8.66 4.75
C SER A 67 8.66 -7.63 5.54
N GLY A 68 9.97 -7.89 5.64
CA GLY A 68 10.91 -7.01 6.34
C GLY A 68 11.10 -5.65 5.68
N GLY A 69 10.68 -5.51 4.41
CA GLY A 69 10.80 -4.26 3.67
C GLY A 69 10.01 -3.12 4.29
N THR A 70 8.87 -3.42 4.93
CA THR A 70 8.05 -2.42 5.64
C THR A 70 8.85 -1.70 6.74
N LEU A 71 9.55 -2.47 7.58
CA LEU A 71 10.43 -1.95 8.61
C LEU A 71 11.61 -1.19 8.00
N ALA A 72 12.26 -1.77 6.98
CA ALA A 72 13.41 -1.13 6.34
C ALA A 72 13.05 0.24 5.73
N VAL A 73 11.93 0.32 5.01
CA VAL A 73 11.44 1.58 4.42
C VAL A 73 11.01 2.58 5.49
N GLY A 74 10.33 2.12 6.55
CA GLY A 74 10.00 2.97 7.70
C GLY A 74 11.24 3.60 8.35
N LEU A 75 12.27 2.81 8.63
CA LEU A 75 13.53 3.34 9.19
C LEU A 75 14.26 4.28 8.23
N MET A 76 14.25 3.98 6.92
CA MET A 76 14.84 4.85 5.90
C MET A 76 14.09 6.18 5.72
N ALA A 77 12.84 6.29 6.19
CA ALA A 77 12.09 7.55 6.20
C ALA A 77 12.51 8.49 7.33
N ALA A 78 13.18 8.01 8.38
CA ALA A 78 13.66 8.81 9.50
C ALA A 78 14.49 10.05 9.09
N PRO A 79 15.52 9.95 8.21
CA PRO A 79 16.24 11.14 7.74
C PRO A 79 15.35 12.15 7.00
N PHE A 80 14.34 11.69 6.25
CA PHE A 80 13.40 12.59 5.59
C PHE A 80 12.45 13.26 6.59
N PHE A 81 12.05 12.56 7.65
CA PHE A 81 11.25 13.13 8.74
C PHE A 81 12.04 14.17 9.53
N LEU A 82 13.34 13.97 9.73
CA LEU A 82 14.22 14.98 10.34
C LEU A 82 14.30 16.26 9.49
N LEU A 83 14.41 16.11 8.17
CA LEU A 83 14.61 17.23 7.25
C LEU A 83 13.32 18.00 6.92
N PHE A 84 12.21 17.28 6.75
CA PHE A 84 10.95 17.84 6.22
C PHE A 84 9.80 17.78 7.22
N GLY A 85 10.00 17.19 8.40
CA GLY A 85 8.94 16.90 9.36
C GLY A 85 8.20 15.58 9.05
N PRO A 86 7.38 15.07 9.99
CA PRO A 86 6.72 13.78 9.88
C PRO A 86 5.44 13.84 9.02
N ASN A 87 5.59 14.27 7.76
CA ASN A 87 4.51 14.39 6.78
C ASN A 87 4.55 13.28 5.72
N TYR A 88 3.45 13.12 5.01
CA TYR A 88 3.27 12.03 4.05
C TYR A 88 4.18 12.16 2.83
N LEU A 89 4.49 13.39 2.39
CA LEU A 89 5.47 13.60 1.33
C LEU A 89 6.85 13.07 1.72
N ALA A 90 7.33 13.38 2.93
CA ALA A 90 8.61 12.91 3.44
C ALA A 90 8.70 11.37 3.47
N LEU A 91 7.61 10.71 3.84
CA LEU A 91 7.50 9.25 3.81
C LEU A 91 7.67 8.72 2.37
N LYS A 92 7.03 9.37 1.39
CA LYS A 92 7.07 8.95 -0.02
C LYS A 92 8.42 9.19 -0.72
N LEU A 93 9.34 9.92 -0.11
CA LEU A 93 10.69 10.10 -0.67
C LEU A 93 11.50 8.80 -0.64
N VAL A 94 11.20 7.86 0.26
CA VAL A 94 11.86 6.55 0.30
C VAL A 94 11.51 5.71 -0.95
N PRO A 95 10.22 5.44 -1.27
CA PRO A 95 9.86 4.74 -2.51
C PRO A 95 10.42 5.44 -3.75
N LEU A 96 10.41 6.78 -3.80
CA LEU A 96 11.01 7.54 -4.89
C LEU A 96 12.50 7.21 -5.07
N LEU A 97 13.25 7.18 -3.97
CA LEU A 97 14.67 6.86 -3.97
C LEU A 97 14.91 5.43 -4.47
N PHE A 98 14.14 4.45 -4.00
CA PHE A 98 14.23 3.07 -4.45
C PHE A 98 13.90 2.91 -5.93
N SER A 99 12.83 3.54 -6.42
CA SER A 99 12.48 3.47 -7.85
C SER A 99 13.51 4.17 -8.74
N ALA A 100 14.10 5.28 -8.28
CA ALA A 100 15.20 5.94 -8.99
C ALA A 100 16.46 5.06 -9.02
N ALA A 101 16.80 4.41 -7.90
CA ALA A 101 17.91 3.46 -7.82
C ALA A 101 17.66 2.22 -8.69
N ALA A 102 16.43 1.69 -8.70
CA ALA A 102 16.01 0.58 -9.56
C ALA A 102 16.15 0.95 -11.04
N LEU A 103 15.69 2.13 -11.46
CA LEU A 103 15.91 2.66 -12.81
C LEU A 103 17.41 2.75 -13.14
N ALA A 104 18.23 3.23 -12.20
CA ALA A 104 19.65 3.39 -12.45
C ALA A 104 20.34 2.04 -12.69
N VAL A 105 20.10 1.05 -11.84
CA VAL A 105 20.66 -0.30 -12.01
C VAL A 105 20.09 -0.97 -13.26
N PHE A 106 18.79 -0.82 -13.52
CA PHE A 106 18.12 -1.33 -14.72
C PHE A 106 18.74 -0.75 -16.01
N PHE A 107 18.97 0.56 -16.06
CA PHE A 107 19.62 1.23 -17.19
C PHE A 107 21.07 0.74 -17.37
N ILE A 108 21.83 0.62 -16.28
CA ILE A 108 23.22 0.12 -16.33
C ILE A 108 23.26 -1.33 -16.84
N LEU A 109 22.36 -2.19 -16.35
CA LEU A 109 22.20 -3.57 -16.82
C LEU A 109 21.91 -3.59 -18.32
N ALA A 110 20.92 -2.79 -18.76
CA ALA A 110 20.54 -2.69 -20.17
C ALA A 110 21.71 -2.21 -21.07
N TYR A 111 22.46 -1.22 -20.58
CA TYR A 111 23.57 -0.60 -21.31
C TYR A 111 24.74 -1.56 -21.47
N GLU A 112 25.17 -2.18 -20.38
CA GLU A 112 26.38 -3.01 -20.37
C GLU A 112 26.18 -4.38 -21.00
N PHE A 113 25.00 -4.97 -20.80
CA PHE A 113 24.74 -6.33 -21.23
C PHE A 113 23.90 -6.42 -22.48
N PHE A 114 23.45 -5.32 -23.09
CA PHE A 114 22.75 -5.40 -24.36
C PHE A 114 23.27 -4.38 -25.36
N SER A 115 22.79 -3.15 -25.28
CA SER A 115 23.25 -2.04 -26.12
C SER A 115 22.85 -0.70 -25.51
N ARG A 116 23.57 0.36 -25.87
CA ARG A 116 23.21 1.74 -25.52
C ARG A 116 21.79 2.11 -25.98
N ARG A 117 21.38 1.65 -27.16
CA ARG A 117 20.04 1.93 -27.72
C ARG A 117 18.95 1.22 -26.93
N THR A 118 19.15 -0.05 -26.60
CA THR A 118 18.25 -0.80 -25.71
C THR A 118 18.10 -0.10 -24.37
N ALA A 119 19.20 0.34 -23.75
CA ALA A 119 19.14 1.06 -22.47
C ALA A 119 18.31 2.34 -22.56
N ILE A 120 18.48 3.12 -23.63
CA ILE A 120 17.72 4.36 -23.83
C ILE A 120 16.23 4.07 -23.99
N ILE A 121 15.88 3.11 -24.86
CA ILE A 121 14.48 2.76 -25.10
C ILE A 121 13.85 2.22 -23.81
N ALA A 122 14.51 1.28 -23.12
CA ALA A 122 14.01 0.68 -21.90
C ALA A 122 13.86 1.71 -20.77
N GLY A 123 14.83 2.62 -20.61
CA GLY A 123 14.77 3.70 -19.61
C GLY A 123 13.62 4.66 -19.88
N LEU A 124 13.40 5.05 -21.13
CA LEU A 124 12.26 5.90 -21.51
C LEU A 124 10.91 5.19 -21.29
N LEU A 125 10.81 3.90 -21.61
CA LEU A 125 9.61 3.10 -21.30
C LEU A 125 9.35 3.04 -19.78
N TYR A 126 10.40 2.95 -18.97
CA TYR A 126 10.31 2.96 -17.51
C TYR A 126 9.87 4.32 -16.95
N ILE A 127 10.41 5.42 -17.48
CA ILE A 127 10.08 6.78 -17.05
C ILE A 127 8.64 7.13 -17.41
N PHE A 128 8.29 6.91 -18.68
CA PHE A 128 7.02 7.36 -19.26
C PHE A 128 5.93 6.29 -19.25
N SER A 129 6.08 5.21 -18.49
CA SER A 129 5.11 4.13 -18.28
C SER A 129 3.71 4.61 -17.81
N SER A 130 2.74 3.69 -17.69
CA SER A 130 1.37 4.00 -17.23
C SER A 130 1.33 4.62 -15.82
N LEU A 131 0.20 5.28 -15.46
CA LEU A 131 0.03 5.76 -14.08
C LEU A 131 -0.09 4.61 -13.09
N SER A 132 -0.57 3.42 -13.49
CA SER A 132 -0.58 2.25 -12.60
C SER A 132 0.85 1.90 -12.17
N TRP A 133 1.81 1.94 -13.10
CA TRP A 133 3.24 1.81 -12.76
C TRP A 133 3.72 2.94 -11.86
N CYS A 134 3.33 4.19 -12.12
CA CYS A 134 3.66 5.31 -11.25
C CYS A 134 3.12 5.13 -9.84
N GLY A 135 1.85 4.77 -9.70
CA GLY A 135 1.18 4.53 -8.43
C GLY A 135 1.91 3.45 -7.63
N TYR A 136 2.28 2.35 -8.30
CA TYR A 136 3.01 1.26 -7.65
C TYR A 136 4.41 1.61 -7.19
N ASN A 137 5.13 2.49 -7.91
CA ASN A 137 6.40 3.01 -7.40
C ASN A 137 6.26 3.71 -6.04
N PHE A 138 5.03 4.04 -5.64
CA PHE A 138 4.70 4.66 -4.37
C PHE A 138 3.81 3.81 -3.48
N TYR A 139 3.43 2.59 -3.86
CA TYR A 139 2.42 1.80 -3.16
C TYR A 139 3.08 0.72 -2.29
N LEU A 140 2.68 0.64 -1.01
CA LEU A 140 2.97 -0.44 -0.06
C LEU A 140 4.41 -0.57 0.46
N GLY A 141 5.35 0.32 0.15
CA GLY A 141 6.63 0.43 0.87
C GLY A 141 7.55 -0.80 0.89
N PHE A 142 7.28 -1.86 0.13
CA PHE A 142 8.24 -2.98 -0.04
C PHE A 142 8.13 -3.70 -1.38
N HIS A 143 6.95 -3.74 -2.00
CA HIS A 143 6.78 -4.44 -3.26
C HIS A 143 7.50 -3.73 -4.41
N GLY A 144 7.28 -2.43 -4.59
CA GLY A 144 7.93 -1.64 -5.65
C GLY A 144 9.43 -1.50 -5.43
N GLU A 145 9.83 -1.31 -4.19
CA GLU A 145 11.21 -1.16 -3.75
C GLU A 145 12.01 -2.44 -3.95
N SER A 146 11.36 -3.62 -3.87
CA SER A 146 12.01 -4.91 -4.13
C SER A 146 12.64 -5.00 -5.51
N LEU A 147 12.15 -4.23 -6.49
CA LEU A 147 12.71 -4.16 -7.84
C LEU A 147 14.16 -3.70 -7.88
N PHE A 148 14.56 -2.83 -6.94
CA PHE A 148 15.95 -2.43 -6.82
C PHE A 148 16.84 -3.65 -6.56
N PHE A 149 16.46 -4.49 -5.59
CA PHE A 149 17.19 -5.72 -5.28
C PHE A 149 17.14 -6.70 -6.45
N VAL A 150 16.01 -6.82 -7.16
CA VAL A 150 15.90 -7.67 -8.34
C VAL A 150 16.93 -7.25 -9.40
N PHE A 151 16.98 -5.97 -9.79
CA PHE A 151 17.94 -5.53 -10.81
C PHE A 151 19.38 -5.58 -10.32
N LEU A 152 19.64 -5.30 -9.04
CA LEU A 152 20.97 -5.40 -8.48
C LEU A 152 21.46 -6.86 -8.49
N ALA A 153 20.61 -7.80 -8.10
CA ALA A 153 20.90 -9.23 -8.15
C ALA A 153 21.17 -9.69 -9.59
N VAL A 154 20.32 -9.31 -10.55
CA VAL A 154 20.52 -9.64 -11.97
C VAL A 154 21.80 -9.03 -12.52
N TYR A 155 22.10 -7.77 -12.17
CA TYR A 155 23.33 -7.10 -12.59
C TYR A 155 24.58 -7.80 -12.07
N LEU A 156 24.64 -8.08 -10.77
CA LEU A 156 25.77 -8.78 -10.15
C LEU A 156 25.92 -10.21 -10.68
N PHE A 157 24.80 -10.92 -10.85
CA PHE A 157 24.78 -12.24 -11.47
C PHE A 157 25.34 -12.20 -12.89
N TYR A 158 24.94 -11.22 -13.70
CA TYR A 158 25.43 -11.08 -15.07
C TYR A 158 26.93 -10.73 -15.11
N LYS A 159 27.43 -9.96 -14.15
CA LYS A 159 28.87 -9.72 -14.00
C LYS A 159 29.63 -11.01 -13.74
N ILE A 160 29.14 -11.85 -12.84
CA ILE A 160 29.75 -13.14 -12.50
C ILE A 160 29.75 -14.07 -13.72
N ILE A 161 28.58 -14.24 -14.35
CA ILE A 161 28.37 -15.25 -15.39
C ILE A 161 28.87 -14.82 -16.76
N PHE A 162 28.49 -13.64 -17.24
CA PHE A 162 28.72 -13.22 -18.62
C PHE A 162 29.97 -12.36 -18.80
N GLN A 163 30.50 -11.79 -17.72
CA GLN A 163 31.79 -11.08 -17.73
C GLN A 163 32.89 -11.82 -16.96
N ASN A 164 32.63 -13.06 -16.52
CA ASN A 164 33.56 -13.91 -15.80
C ASN A 164 34.23 -13.21 -14.60
N LYS A 165 33.48 -12.35 -13.89
CA LYS A 165 33.97 -11.70 -12.68
C LYS A 165 33.98 -12.72 -11.54
N SER A 166 35.17 -13.25 -11.23
CA SER A 166 35.36 -14.30 -10.23
C SER A 166 35.77 -13.79 -8.83
N GLY A 167 35.96 -12.48 -8.66
CA GLY A 167 36.37 -11.92 -7.37
C GLY A 167 35.33 -12.18 -6.27
N ALA A 168 35.79 -12.59 -5.09
CA ALA A 168 34.93 -12.94 -3.95
C ALA A 168 33.94 -11.81 -3.59
N GLY A 169 34.32 -10.54 -3.79
CA GLY A 169 33.45 -9.39 -3.59
C GLY A 169 32.16 -9.44 -4.41
N TYR A 170 32.20 -9.88 -5.68
CA TYR A 170 30.98 -9.99 -6.50
C TYR A 170 30.01 -11.04 -5.94
N TYR A 171 30.52 -12.20 -5.52
CA TYR A 171 29.72 -13.24 -4.89
C TYR A 171 29.18 -12.81 -3.53
N LEU A 172 29.98 -12.10 -2.72
CA LEU A 172 29.58 -11.53 -1.44
C LEU A 172 28.42 -10.54 -1.62
N PHE A 173 28.57 -9.53 -2.48
CA PHE A 173 27.51 -8.55 -2.73
C PHE A 173 26.27 -9.19 -3.37
N PHE A 174 26.46 -10.17 -4.26
CA PHE A 174 25.35 -10.90 -4.86
C PHE A 174 24.56 -11.69 -3.81
N GLY A 175 25.26 -12.43 -2.94
CA GLY A 175 24.64 -13.17 -1.85
C GLY A 175 23.90 -12.25 -0.88
N LEU A 176 24.54 -11.17 -0.40
CA LEU A 176 23.92 -10.17 0.47
C LEU A 176 22.66 -9.56 -0.17
N THR A 177 22.71 -9.21 -1.46
CA THR A 177 21.57 -8.67 -2.19
C THR A 177 20.43 -9.68 -2.28
N CYS A 178 20.72 -10.95 -2.57
CA CYS A 178 19.71 -12.00 -2.65
C CYS A 178 19.09 -12.34 -1.29
N GLY A 179 19.90 -12.40 -0.24
CA GLY A 179 19.44 -12.68 1.12
C GLY A 179 18.59 -11.53 1.66
N PHE A 180 19.10 -10.30 1.58
CA PHE A 180 18.37 -9.12 2.04
C PHE A 180 17.14 -8.87 1.17
N GLY A 181 17.23 -9.04 -0.16
CA GLY A 181 16.10 -8.90 -1.08
C GLY A 181 14.96 -9.87 -0.77
N LEU A 182 15.27 -11.11 -0.37
CA LEU A 182 14.27 -12.08 0.07
C LEU A 182 13.66 -11.72 1.43
N TYR A 183 14.45 -11.27 2.41
CA TYR A 183 13.93 -10.75 3.67
C TYR A 183 13.02 -9.53 3.44
N PHE A 184 13.42 -8.65 2.53
CA PHE A 184 12.75 -7.41 2.21
C PHE A 184 11.38 -7.66 1.57
N SER A 185 11.27 -8.60 0.63
CA SER A 185 10.00 -9.03 0.06
C SER A 185 10.09 -10.45 -0.48
N TYR A 186 9.13 -11.31 -0.12
CA TYR A 186 9.06 -12.67 -0.65
C TYR A 186 8.79 -12.74 -2.16
N THR A 187 8.28 -11.67 -2.77
CA THR A 187 8.17 -11.59 -4.25
C THR A 187 9.54 -11.71 -4.94
N PHE A 188 10.62 -11.41 -4.23
CA PHE A 188 11.99 -11.61 -4.71
C PHE A 188 12.31 -13.08 -5.01
N LEU A 189 11.59 -14.04 -4.41
CA LEU A 189 11.78 -15.47 -4.63
C LEU A 189 11.66 -15.85 -6.12
N ILE A 190 10.83 -15.14 -6.89
CA ILE A 190 10.67 -15.32 -8.33
C ILE A 190 11.97 -14.98 -9.08
N ALA A 191 12.62 -13.87 -8.72
CA ALA A 191 13.91 -13.49 -9.28
C ALA A 191 14.98 -14.52 -8.90
N LEU A 192 15.00 -14.94 -7.64
CA LEU A 192 15.97 -15.90 -7.13
C LEU A 192 15.84 -17.26 -7.83
N ALA A 193 14.62 -17.75 -8.05
CA ALA A 193 14.35 -18.97 -8.80
C ALA A 193 14.81 -18.86 -10.27
N ALA A 194 14.49 -17.74 -10.94
CA ALA A 194 14.95 -17.50 -12.31
C ALA A 194 16.48 -17.49 -12.41
N ILE A 195 17.15 -16.77 -11.50
CA ILE A 195 18.61 -16.69 -11.46
C ILE A 195 19.22 -18.05 -11.14
N GLY A 196 18.68 -18.79 -10.17
CA GLY A 196 19.17 -20.13 -9.81
C GLY A 196 19.11 -21.12 -10.97
N ILE A 197 17.98 -21.15 -11.71
CA ILE A 197 17.84 -21.98 -12.92
C ILE A 197 18.88 -21.60 -13.97
N ILE A 198 19.03 -20.30 -14.26
CA ILE A 198 20.03 -19.83 -15.24
C ILE A 198 21.44 -20.21 -14.77
N TRP A 199 21.73 -20.07 -13.48
CA TRP A 199 23.04 -20.36 -12.92
C TRP A 199 23.41 -21.83 -13.10
N LEU A 200 22.50 -22.75 -12.77
CA LEU A 200 22.69 -24.19 -12.97
C LEU A 200 22.89 -24.55 -14.46
N ILE A 201 22.16 -23.89 -15.36
CA ILE A 201 22.31 -24.07 -16.82
C ILE A 201 23.69 -23.58 -17.30
N GLN A 202 24.15 -22.41 -16.84
CA GLN A 202 25.45 -21.87 -17.26
C GLN A 202 26.64 -22.56 -16.58
N ARG A 203 26.46 -23.04 -15.35
CA ARG A 203 27.50 -23.61 -14.47
C ARG A 203 26.98 -24.89 -13.82
N PRO A 204 26.93 -26.02 -14.54
CA PRO A 204 26.44 -27.30 -13.99
C PRO A 204 27.28 -27.84 -12.82
N ARG A 205 28.50 -27.32 -12.62
CA ARG A 205 29.38 -27.63 -11.49
C ARG A 205 29.38 -26.54 -10.42
N LEU A 206 28.32 -25.74 -10.35
CA LEU A 206 28.17 -24.61 -9.43
C LEU A 206 28.58 -24.94 -8.00
N PHE A 207 28.08 -26.04 -7.45
CA PHE A 207 28.31 -26.44 -6.06
C PHE A 207 29.79 -26.77 -5.75
N LEU A 208 30.65 -26.90 -6.76
CA LEU A 208 32.10 -27.09 -6.58
C LEU A 208 32.88 -25.77 -6.63
N GLU A 209 32.24 -24.65 -7.00
CA GLU A 209 32.90 -23.35 -7.09
C GLU A 209 33.00 -22.68 -5.72
N ARG A 210 34.20 -22.24 -5.32
CA ARG A 210 34.41 -21.51 -4.05
C ARG A 210 33.51 -20.26 -3.92
N GLY A 211 33.24 -19.60 -5.05
CA GLY A 211 32.35 -18.43 -5.09
C GLY A 211 30.92 -18.74 -4.66
N PHE A 212 30.43 -19.96 -4.89
CA PHE A 212 29.09 -20.39 -4.45
C PHE A 212 28.98 -20.33 -2.92
N TYR A 213 29.99 -20.83 -2.20
CA TYR A 213 29.97 -20.82 -0.73
C TYR A 213 30.10 -19.42 -0.14
N VAL A 214 30.89 -18.54 -0.78
CA VAL A 214 30.93 -17.10 -0.42
C VAL A 214 29.55 -16.48 -0.60
N CYS A 215 28.89 -16.75 -1.73
CA CYS A 215 27.52 -16.29 -2.00
C CYS A 215 26.52 -16.85 -0.97
N LEU A 216 26.62 -18.13 -0.60
CA LEU A 216 25.72 -18.77 0.35
C LEU A 216 25.86 -18.18 1.75
N ALA A 217 27.08 -18.02 2.25
CA ALA A 217 27.34 -17.38 3.55
C ALA A 217 26.82 -15.93 3.56
N ALA A 218 27.09 -15.19 2.48
CA ALA A 218 26.61 -13.83 2.30
C ALA A 218 25.07 -13.74 2.22
N PHE A 219 24.42 -14.71 1.57
CA PHE A 219 22.97 -14.83 1.53
C PHE A 219 22.39 -15.04 2.92
N LEU A 220 22.92 -15.98 3.70
CA LEU A 220 22.48 -16.23 5.07
C LEU A 220 22.66 -14.99 5.96
N LEU A 221 23.77 -14.26 5.76
CA LEU A 221 24.00 -13.00 6.47
C LEU A 221 22.98 -11.92 6.06
N GLY A 222 22.71 -11.74 4.77
CA GLY A 222 21.71 -10.79 4.28
C GLY A 222 20.29 -11.14 4.70
N PHE A 223 19.97 -12.43 4.78
CA PHE A 223 18.67 -12.95 5.21
C PHE A 223 18.54 -13.03 6.75
N SER A 224 19.62 -12.76 7.50
CA SER A 224 19.63 -12.92 8.96
C SER A 224 18.53 -12.17 9.72
N PRO A 225 18.08 -10.96 9.32
CA PRO A 225 16.96 -10.28 10.00
C PRO A 225 15.68 -11.13 10.05
N TRP A 226 15.46 -11.97 9.04
CA TRP A 226 14.34 -12.91 9.02
C TRP A 226 14.41 -13.93 10.14
N PHE A 227 15.60 -14.49 10.42
CA PHE A 227 15.77 -15.46 11.51
C PHE A 227 15.54 -14.81 12.87
N PHE A 228 16.03 -13.59 13.08
CA PHE A 228 15.80 -12.85 14.34
C PHE A 228 14.33 -12.53 14.55
N TYR A 229 13.65 -12.05 13.50
CA TYR A 229 12.20 -11.81 13.56
C TYR A 229 11.45 -13.10 13.92
N ASN A 230 11.67 -14.18 13.18
CA ASN A 230 10.92 -15.42 13.41
C ASN A 230 11.25 -16.06 14.75
N ALA A 231 12.48 -15.95 15.26
CA ALA A 231 12.81 -16.39 16.61
C ALA A 231 12.07 -15.58 17.69
N ALA A 232 11.91 -14.26 17.51
CA ALA A 232 11.25 -13.39 18.46
C ALA A 232 9.71 -13.50 18.44
N PHE A 233 9.12 -13.91 17.32
CA PHE A 233 7.67 -13.95 17.10
C PHE A 233 7.13 -15.36 16.82
N GLY A 234 7.85 -16.42 17.19
CA GLY A 234 7.36 -17.79 17.09
C GLY A 234 7.08 -18.25 15.66
N PHE A 235 7.93 -17.87 14.71
CA PHE A 235 7.85 -18.20 13.28
C PHE A 235 6.59 -17.68 12.55
N LYS A 236 5.97 -16.61 13.06
CA LYS A 236 4.79 -15.98 12.44
C LYS A 236 4.99 -15.57 10.97
N GLY A 237 6.18 -15.11 10.62
CA GLY A 237 6.50 -14.75 9.24
C GLY A 237 6.43 -15.92 8.25
N LEU A 238 6.47 -17.18 8.73
CA LEU A 238 6.21 -18.38 7.94
C LEU A 238 4.74 -18.80 8.02
N THR A 239 4.15 -18.82 9.21
CA THR A 239 2.77 -19.29 9.42
C THR A 239 1.74 -18.42 8.71
N ASP A 240 1.98 -17.11 8.59
CA ASP A 240 1.02 -16.19 7.96
C ASP A 240 1.05 -16.23 6.44
N VAL A 241 2.13 -16.79 5.88
CA VAL A 241 2.37 -16.87 4.44
C VAL A 241 1.92 -18.19 3.85
N LEU A 242 2.08 -19.28 4.60
CA LEU A 242 1.68 -20.61 4.14
C LEU A 242 0.19 -20.68 3.72
N PRO A 243 -0.78 -20.12 4.47
CA PRO A 243 -2.19 -20.07 4.07
C PRO A 243 -2.40 -19.41 2.71
N GLN A 244 -1.66 -18.32 2.43
CA GLN A 244 -1.74 -17.60 1.16
C GLN A 244 -1.32 -18.47 -0.03
N PHE A 245 -0.48 -19.50 0.19
CA PHE A 245 -0.11 -20.48 -0.84
C PHE A 245 -1.03 -21.70 -0.88
N SER A 246 -1.67 -22.08 0.23
CA SER A 246 -2.54 -23.27 0.30
C SER A 246 -3.96 -23.05 -0.20
N GLU A 247 -4.46 -21.81 -0.14
CA GLU A 247 -5.82 -21.46 -0.60
C GLU A 247 -5.95 -21.31 -2.13
N GLY A 248 -4.90 -21.66 -2.88
CA GLY A 248 -4.88 -21.54 -4.34
C GLY A 248 -6.04 -22.28 -5.00
N LYS A 249 -6.95 -21.54 -5.66
CA LYS A 249 -8.03 -22.13 -6.47
C LYS A 249 -7.44 -22.87 -7.68
N ASN A 250 -8.12 -23.94 -8.11
CA ASN A 250 -7.77 -24.74 -9.28
C ASN A 250 -8.02 -24.02 -10.61
N TYR A 251 -7.23 -22.98 -10.93
CA TYR A 251 -7.24 -22.45 -12.29
C TYR A 251 -6.41 -23.33 -13.22
N SER A 252 -6.93 -23.58 -14.41
CA SER A 252 -6.12 -24.07 -15.52
C SER A 252 -5.12 -22.97 -15.91
N ALA A 253 -3.86 -23.35 -16.11
CA ALA A 253 -2.79 -22.40 -16.46
C ALA A 253 -3.17 -21.49 -17.65
N PRO A 254 -3.74 -21.99 -18.78
CA PRO A 254 -4.01 -21.15 -19.94
C PRO A 254 -4.99 -20.00 -19.66
N VAL A 255 -6.04 -20.24 -18.87
CA VAL A 255 -7.03 -19.20 -18.51
C VAL A 255 -6.38 -18.13 -17.64
N THR A 256 -5.51 -18.53 -16.73
CA THR A 256 -4.72 -17.63 -15.88
C THR A 256 -3.80 -16.76 -16.73
N TRP A 257 -3.10 -17.34 -17.72
CA TRP A 257 -2.24 -16.59 -18.65
C TRP A 257 -3.01 -15.55 -19.47
N ILE A 258 -4.20 -15.90 -19.99
CA ILE A 258 -5.03 -14.97 -20.76
C ILE A 258 -5.56 -13.85 -19.86
N LYS A 259 -6.11 -14.20 -18.68
CA LYS A 259 -6.60 -13.21 -17.71
C LYS A 259 -5.50 -12.26 -17.26
N LEU A 260 -4.33 -12.76 -16.86
CA LEU A 260 -3.21 -11.94 -16.39
C LEU A 260 -2.62 -11.08 -17.52
N SER A 261 -2.53 -11.61 -18.75
CA SER A 261 -2.14 -10.80 -19.92
C SER A 261 -3.15 -9.67 -20.16
N TRP A 262 -4.44 -9.97 -20.00
CA TRP A 262 -5.49 -8.97 -20.15
C TRP A 262 -5.45 -7.91 -19.04
N TYR A 263 -5.25 -8.30 -17.79
CA TYR A 263 -5.10 -7.39 -16.64
C TYR A 263 -3.86 -6.50 -16.77
N PHE A 264 -2.70 -7.12 -17.04
CA PHE A 264 -1.46 -6.41 -17.29
C PHE A 264 -1.61 -5.31 -18.34
N LEU A 265 -2.43 -5.52 -19.37
CA LEU A 265 -2.63 -4.54 -20.43
C LEU A 265 -3.77 -3.56 -20.17
N ARG A 266 -4.78 -3.94 -19.40
CA ARG A 266 -5.78 -3.00 -18.86
C ARG A 266 -5.12 -1.91 -18.00
N SER A 267 -4.04 -2.27 -17.31
CA SER A 267 -3.22 -1.34 -16.53
C SER A 267 -2.30 -0.45 -17.38
N LEU A 268 -2.23 -0.67 -18.70
CA LEU A 268 -1.54 0.24 -19.62
C LEU A 268 -2.47 1.40 -20.01
N TRP A 269 -2.00 2.63 -19.76
CA TRP A 269 -2.23 3.92 -20.45
C TRP A 269 -3.64 4.28 -20.93
N PHE A 270 -4.27 3.42 -21.71
CA PHE A 270 -5.43 3.72 -22.55
C PHE A 270 -6.68 4.07 -21.72
N ASN A 271 -6.94 3.36 -20.62
CA ASN A 271 -8.09 3.66 -19.76
C ASN A 271 -8.01 5.02 -19.05
N GLN A 272 -6.81 5.61 -18.96
CA GLN A 272 -6.57 6.86 -18.21
C GLN A 272 -6.51 8.11 -19.10
N ILE A 273 -6.17 7.95 -20.38
CA ILE A 273 -6.07 9.06 -21.34
C ILE A 273 -7.45 9.50 -21.83
N PHE A 274 -8.35 8.54 -22.08
CA PHE A 274 -9.59 8.79 -22.79
C PHE A 274 -10.77 8.88 -21.80
N TRP A 275 -11.45 10.04 -21.75
CA TRP A 275 -12.72 10.31 -21.03
C TRP A 275 -13.92 9.55 -21.63
N VAL A 276 -13.67 8.39 -22.25
CA VAL A 276 -14.61 7.82 -23.18
C VAL A 276 -15.16 6.56 -22.56
N SER A 277 -16.03 6.76 -21.57
CA SER A 277 -17.09 5.79 -21.23
C SER A 277 -17.92 5.38 -22.45
N LEU A 278 -17.81 6.14 -23.56
CA LEU A 278 -18.41 5.91 -24.87
C LEU A 278 -17.61 5.00 -25.83
N LEU A 279 -16.30 4.78 -25.63
CA LEU A 279 -15.51 3.89 -26.49
C LEU A 279 -15.59 2.53 -25.84
N ASP A 280 -16.43 1.71 -26.45
CA ASP A 280 -16.84 0.39 -26.02
C ASP A 280 -15.66 -0.40 -25.43
N ASN A 281 -15.92 -1.21 -24.40
CA ASN A 281 -14.95 -2.14 -23.79
C ASN A 281 -14.18 -2.93 -24.86
N LEU A 282 -14.79 -3.12 -26.03
CA LEU A 282 -14.23 -3.75 -27.21
C LEU A 282 -12.97 -3.06 -27.75
N PHE A 283 -12.90 -1.72 -27.85
CA PHE A 283 -11.72 -1.02 -28.39
C PHE A 283 -10.48 -1.24 -27.52
N PHE A 284 -10.63 -1.09 -26.20
CA PHE A 284 -9.56 -1.37 -25.24
C PHE A 284 -9.18 -2.85 -25.24
N LYS A 285 -10.15 -3.77 -25.36
CA LYS A 285 -9.87 -5.21 -25.56
C LYS A 285 -9.02 -5.45 -26.82
N PHE A 286 -9.31 -4.78 -27.94
CA PHE A 286 -8.53 -4.89 -29.18
C PHE A 286 -7.11 -4.33 -29.03
N LEU A 287 -6.94 -3.15 -28.44
CA LEU A 287 -5.60 -2.58 -28.19
C LEU A 287 -4.77 -3.46 -27.26
N ASN A 288 -5.38 -3.98 -26.20
CA ASN A 288 -4.73 -4.91 -25.28
C ASN A 288 -4.36 -6.22 -26.00
N ALA A 289 -5.26 -6.79 -26.81
CA ALA A 289 -4.93 -7.96 -27.61
C ALA A 289 -3.75 -7.68 -28.57
N GLY A 290 -3.76 -6.54 -29.24
CA GLY A 290 -2.67 -6.10 -30.13
C GLY A 290 -1.33 -5.98 -29.42
N TYR A 291 -1.28 -5.35 -28.24
CA TYR A 291 -0.05 -5.26 -27.45
C TYR A 291 0.40 -6.62 -26.93
N THR A 292 -0.52 -7.49 -26.49
CA THR A 292 -0.21 -8.87 -26.07
C THR A 292 0.51 -9.61 -27.19
N LEU A 293 -0.09 -9.58 -28.38
CA LEU A 293 0.46 -10.22 -29.58
C LEU A 293 1.82 -9.62 -29.94
N PHE A 294 1.98 -8.31 -29.79
CA PHE A 294 3.26 -7.63 -30.04
C PHE A 294 4.35 -8.05 -29.05
N TYR A 295 4.04 -8.19 -27.76
CA TYR A 295 4.99 -8.70 -26.76
C TYR A 295 5.42 -10.13 -27.06
N TRP A 296 4.46 -11.03 -27.34
CA TRP A 296 4.75 -12.40 -27.75
C TRP A 296 5.57 -12.45 -29.05
N PHE A 297 5.24 -11.61 -30.02
CA PHE A 297 6.03 -11.46 -31.23
C PHE A 297 7.47 -11.05 -30.91
N CYS A 298 7.68 -10.10 -29.99
CA CYS A 298 9.03 -9.70 -29.57
C CYS A 298 9.79 -10.85 -28.93
N LEU A 299 9.17 -11.65 -28.04
CA LEU A 299 9.78 -12.83 -27.44
C LEU A 299 10.17 -13.87 -28.49
N VAL A 300 9.24 -14.23 -29.39
CA VAL A 300 9.49 -15.21 -30.47
C VAL A 300 10.58 -14.70 -31.42
N TYR A 301 10.55 -13.40 -31.76
CA TYR A 301 11.56 -12.76 -32.59
C TYR A 301 12.94 -12.84 -31.94
N LEU A 302 13.04 -12.49 -30.65
CA LEU A 302 14.31 -12.56 -29.91
C LEU A 302 14.84 -14.00 -29.84
N ALA A 303 13.98 -14.98 -29.58
CA ALA A 303 14.36 -16.40 -29.58
C ALA A 303 14.89 -16.84 -30.96
N ARG A 304 14.19 -16.49 -32.06
CA ARG A 304 14.63 -16.83 -33.44
C ARG A 304 15.96 -16.20 -33.82
N THR A 305 16.26 -14.99 -33.34
CA THR A 305 17.52 -14.31 -33.67
C THR A 305 18.77 -14.95 -33.07
N LYS A 306 18.65 -15.90 -32.14
CA LYS A 306 19.79 -16.56 -31.48
C LYS A 306 20.28 -17.83 -32.18
N GLY A 307 19.75 -18.13 -33.37
CA GLY A 307 20.03 -19.37 -34.08
C GLY A 307 19.10 -20.47 -33.60
N GLY A 308 18.47 -21.21 -34.51
CA GLY A 308 17.38 -22.15 -34.21
C GLY A 308 17.76 -23.34 -33.31
N ARG A 309 19.00 -23.40 -32.80
CA ARG A 309 19.43 -24.45 -31.88
C ARG A 309 19.04 -24.07 -30.45
N LEU A 310 18.22 -24.92 -29.84
CA LEU A 310 17.73 -24.77 -28.47
C LEU A 310 18.88 -24.57 -27.46
N ARG A 311 20.03 -25.25 -27.67
CA ARG A 311 21.22 -25.13 -26.81
C ARG A 311 21.79 -23.72 -26.73
N ASP A 312 21.78 -22.98 -27.84
CA ASP A 312 22.35 -21.62 -27.90
C ASP A 312 21.41 -20.62 -27.22
N PHE A 313 20.10 -20.85 -27.32
CA PHE A 313 19.08 -20.10 -26.58
C PHE A 313 19.27 -20.22 -25.06
N TRP A 314 19.48 -21.44 -24.54
CA TRP A 314 19.71 -21.64 -23.09
C TRP A 314 20.99 -21.00 -22.56
N ARG A 315 21.94 -20.62 -23.42
CA ARG A 315 23.18 -19.95 -23.05
C ARG A 315 23.16 -18.43 -23.25
N CYS A 316 22.04 -17.90 -23.74
CA CYS A 316 21.94 -16.48 -24.01
C CYS A 316 21.64 -15.66 -22.75
N ARG A 317 22.20 -14.46 -22.69
CA ARG A 317 21.88 -13.46 -21.65
C ARG A 317 20.39 -13.10 -21.63
N GLU A 318 19.72 -13.10 -22.79
CA GLU A 318 18.29 -12.79 -22.89
C GLU A 318 17.39 -13.82 -22.18
N LEU A 319 17.90 -14.99 -21.76
CA LEU A 319 17.13 -16.07 -21.15
C LEU A 319 16.30 -15.60 -19.93
N ILE A 320 16.80 -14.63 -19.15
CA ILE A 320 16.06 -14.10 -18.00
C ILE A 320 14.73 -13.46 -18.39
N LEU A 321 14.64 -12.88 -19.59
CA LEU A 321 13.44 -12.23 -20.10
C LEU A 321 12.32 -13.23 -20.39
N PHE A 322 12.66 -14.51 -20.50
CA PHE A 322 11.71 -15.59 -20.71
C PHE A 322 11.40 -16.29 -19.39
N LEU A 323 12.44 -16.64 -18.60
CA LEU A 323 12.27 -17.38 -17.36
C LEU A 323 11.57 -16.56 -16.27
N PHE A 324 11.93 -15.28 -16.10
CA PHE A 324 11.34 -14.47 -15.05
C PHE A 324 9.82 -14.31 -15.22
N PRO A 325 9.31 -13.88 -16.40
CA PRO A 325 7.86 -13.85 -16.61
C PRO A 325 7.22 -15.21 -16.44
N PHE A 326 7.80 -16.27 -17.02
CA PHE A 326 7.25 -17.61 -16.92
C PHE A 326 7.09 -18.08 -15.46
N ILE A 327 8.10 -17.90 -14.62
CA ILE A 327 8.06 -18.26 -13.20
C ILE A 327 7.05 -17.40 -12.46
N LEU A 328 7.00 -16.09 -12.71
CA LEU A 328 5.99 -15.23 -12.08
C LEU A 328 4.58 -15.69 -12.45
N PHE A 329 4.29 -15.91 -13.73
CA PHE A 329 2.98 -16.37 -14.18
C PHE A 329 2.62 -17.73 -13.60
N ALA A 330 3.58 -18.66 -13.51
CA ALA A 330 3.38 -19.93 -12.82
C ALA A 330 3.08 -19.73 -11.32
N SER A 331 3.76 -18.78 -10.67
CA SER A 331 3.53 -18.46 -9.26
C SER A 331 2.18 -17.76 -9.02
N CYS A 332 1.66 -17.05 -10.02
CA CYS A 332 0.38 -16.34 -9.90
C CYS A 332 -0.81 -17.28 -9.66
N ARG A 333 -0.69 -18.57 -9.99
CA ARG A 333 -1.70 -19.60 -9.69
C ARG A 333 -1.90 -19.79 -8.18
N PHE A 334 -0.91 -19.45 -7.36
CA PHE A 334 -0.97 -19.65 -5.92
C PHE A 334 -1.62 -18.48 -5.18
N TYR A 335 -1.75 -17.30 -5.80
CA TYR A 335 -2.47 -16.20 -5.16
C TYR A 335 -3.98 -16.44 -5.32
N GLY A 336 -4.69 -16.59 -4.20
CA GLY A 336 -6.14 -16.72 -4.16
C GLY A 336 -6.84 -15.52 -4.81
N GLU A 337 -8.06 -15.74 -5.31
CA GLU A 337 -8.93 -14.66 -5.79
C GLU A 337 -9.20 -13.72 -4.61
N GLY A 338 -8.72 -12.48 -4.69
CA GLY A 338 -9.22 -11.43 -3.82
C GLY A 338 -10.69 -11.21 -4.17
N SER A 339 -11.48 -10.70 -3.23
CA SER A 339 -12.82 -10.23 -3.56
C SER A 339 -12.74 -9.27 -4.75
N GLU A 340 -13.66 -9.41 -5.73
CA GLU A 340 -13.69 -8.66 -7.01
C GLU A 340 -13.55 -7.12 -6.87
N LYS A 341 -13.66 -6.59 -5.65
CA LYS A 341 -13.67 -5.16 -5.33
C LYS A 341 -12.28 -4.52 -5.24
N THR A 342 -11.17 -5.25 -5.24
CA THR A 342 -9.82 -4.64 -5.08
C THR A 342 -8.81 -4.98 -6.18
N TRP A 343 -9.22 -4.79 -7.44
CA TRP A 343 -8.38 -4.79 -8.64
C TRP A 343 -6.93 -4.26 -8.51
N LEU A 344 -6.69 -3.16 -7.78
CA LEU A 344 -5.32 -2.61 -7.60
C LEU A 344 -4.39 -3.52 -6.77
N ILE A 345 -4.97 -4.31 -5.87
CA ILE A 345 -4.26 -5.21 -4.95
C ILE A 345 -3.82 -6.48 -5.69
N GLU A 346 -4.61 -6.97 -6.64
CA GLU A 346 -4.26 -8.19 -7.38
C GLU A 346 -3.16 -7.95 -8.43
N GLU A 347 -3.14 -6.78 -9.06
CA GLU A 347 -2.14 -6.44 -10.07
C GLU A 347 -0.73 -6.28 -9.49
N ARG A 348 -0.61 -6.01 -8.18
CA ARG A 348 0.66 -5.65 -7.52
C ARG A 348 1.78 -6.67 -7.67
N TYR A 349 1.45 -7.95 -7.84
CA TYR A 349 2.44 -9.02 -8.06
C TYR A 349 2.94 -9.07 -9.51
N LEU A 350 2.09 -8.72 -10.47
CA LEU A 350 2.46 -8.66 -11.90
C LEU A 350 3.33 -7.46 -12.22
N ILE A 351 3.33 -6.45 -11.36
CA ILE A 351 4.04 -5.22 -11.65
C ILE A 351 5.55 -5.46 -11.79
N SER A 352 6.09 -6.45 -11.09
CA SER A 352 7.49 -6.84 -11.27
C SER A 352 7.86 -7.26 -12.71
N LEU A 353 6.90 -7.55 -13.60
CA LEU A 353 7.13 -7.84 -15.01
C LEU A 353 7.45 -6.63 -15.87
N PHE A 354 6.94 -5.45 -15.53
CA PHE A 354 6.98 -4.29 -16.41
C PHE A 354 8.40 -3.98 -16.89
N PRO A 355 9.44 -3.95 -16.03
CA PRO A 355 10.79 -3.67 -16.50
C PRO A 355 11.35 -4.75 -17.43
N PHE A 356 11.00 -6.03 -17.21
CA PHE A 356 11.40 -7.11 -18.11
C PHE A 356 10.68 -7.01 -19.46
N ILE A 357 9.43 -6.56 -19.46
CA ILE A 357 8.67 -6.26 -20.68
C ILE A 357 9.29 -5.06 -21.41
N PHE A 358 9.61 -3.98 -20.69
CA PHE A 358 10.30 -2.81 -21.24
C PHE A 358 11.63 -3.20 -21.88
N LEU A 359 12.42 -4.03 -21.20
CA LEU A 359 13.70 -4.51 -21.71
C LEU A 359 13.53 -5.41 -22.94
N THR A 360 12.53 -6.31 -22.93
CA THR A 360 12.19 -7.18 -24.07
C THR A 360 11.80 -6.36 -25.30
N LEU A 361 10.89 -5.40 -25.13
CA LEU A 361 10.47 -4.50 -26.19
C LEU A 361 11.65 -3.67 -26.71
N ALA A 362 12.44 -3.08 -25.81
CA ALA A 362 13.62 -2.31 -26.17
C ALA A 362 14.65 -3.11 -26.97
N LEU A 363 14.85 -4.38 -26.64
CA LEU A 363 15.73 -5.30 -27.38
C LEU A 363 15.21 -5.64 -28.76
N ALA A 364 13.92 -5.97 -28.86
CA ALA A 364 13.29 -6.27 -30.14
C ALA A 364 13.33 -5.05 -31.07
N LEU A 365 13.00 -3.87 -30.54
CA LEU A 365 13.05 -2.60 -31.27
C LEU A 365 14.48 -2.28 -31.73
N ASP A 366 15.50 -2.44 -30.89
CA ASP A 366 16.91 -2.19 -31.28
C ASP A 366 17.39 -3.09 -32.42
N LYS A 367 16.98 -4.38 -32.39
CA LYS A 367 17.29 -5.32 -33.48
C LYS A 367 16.52 -5.00 -34.76
N LEU A 368 15.24 -4.64 -34.66
CA LEU A 368 14.45 -4.20 -35.82
C LEU A 368 15.04 -2.93 -36.45
N PHE A 369 15.43 -1.96 -35.63
CA PHE A 369 16.12 -0.73 -36.07
C PHE A 369 17.39 -1.01 -36.85
N SER A 370 18.16 -2.00 -36.41
CA SER A 370 19.45 -2.33 -37.02
C SER A 370 19.29 -3.15 -38.31
N ARG A 371 18.20 -3.91 -38.44
CA ARG A 371 18.00 -4.84 -39.56
C ARG A 371 17.21 -4.25 -40.73
N TYR A 372 16.21 -3.40 -40.48
CA TYR A 372 15.27 -2.95 -41.51
C TYR A 372 15.23 -1.42 -41.63
N ARG A 373 15.93 -0.87 -42.64
CA ARG A 373 16.04 0.58 -42.86
C ARG A 373 14.68 1.27 -43.06
N LEU A 374 13.74 0.62 -43.76
CA LEU A 374 12.39 1.17 -44.00
C LEU A 374 11.54 1.21 -42.73
N LEU A 375 11.63 0.18 -41.87
CA LEU A 375 10.90 0.14 -40.61
C LEU A 375 11.45 1.11 -39.57
N ARG A 376 12.73 1.49 -39.69
CA ARG A 376 13.39 2.39 -38.73
C ARG A 376 12.62 3.69 -38.52
N LEU A 377 12.13 4.34 -39.57
CA LEU A 377 11.40 5.60 -39.43
C LEU A 377 10.06 5.39 -38.69
N TRP A 378 9.33 4.35 -39.06
CA TRP A 378 8.04 4.00 -38.44
C TRP A 378 8.21 3.62 -36.98
N THR A 379 9.22 2.84 -36.64
CA THR A 379 9.51 2.45 -35.27
C THR A 379 9.96 3.65 -34.42
N ILE A 380 10.75 4.59 -34.97
CA ILE A 380 11.10 5.85 -34.27
C ILE A 380 9.83 6.67 -34.01
N ARG A 381 8.98 6.86 -35.02
CA ARG A 381 7.74 7.63 -34.90
C ARG A 381 6.76 7.01 -33.90
N GLY A 382 6.55 5.68 -33.98
CA GLY A 382 5.71 4.96 -33.04
C GLY A 382 6.23 5.03 -31.61
N PHE A 383 7.53 4.89 -31.41
CA PHE A 383 8.15 5.03 -30.09
C PHE A 383 8.07 6.47 -29.56
N ALA A 384 8.29 7.48 -30.40
CA ALA A 384 8.14 8.88 -30.01
C ALA A 384 6.69 9.20 -29.63
N ALA A 385 5.71 8.71 -30.40
CA ALA A 385 4.29 8.84 -30.09
C ALA A 385 3.96 8.20 -28.73
N PHE A 386 4.52 7.02 -28.45
CA PHE A 386 4.40 6.39 -27.14
C PHE A 386 4.98 7.27 -26.04
N VAL A 387 6.21 7.78 -26.15
CA VAL A 387 6.77 8.67 -25.12
C VAL A 387 5.92 9.93 -24.91
N ILE A 388 5.41 10.54 -25.99
CA ILE A 388 4.56 11.73 -25.93
C ILE A 388 3.24 11.43 -25.22
N LEU A 389 2.59 10.30 -25.54
CA LEU A 389 1.37 9.88 -24.85
C LEU A 389 1.61 9.69 -23.35
N GLY A 390 2.78 9.17 -22.97
CA GLY A 390 3.11 8.92 -21.57
C GLY A 390 3.33 10.21 -20.83
N ALA A 391 4.09 11.13 -21.44
CA ALA A 391 4.25 12.48 -20.93
C ALA A 391 2.90 13.21 -20.79
N ALA A 392 1.99 13.07 -21.76
CA ALA A 392 0.65 13.66 -21.69
C ALA A 392 -0.20 13.09 -20.54
N VAL A 393 -0.10 11.79 -20.27
CA VAL A 393 -0.73 11.13 -19.11
C VAL A 393 -0.24 11.76 -17.80
N TYR A 394 1.07 11.91 -17.63
CA TYR A 394 1.63 12.56 -16.44
C TYR A 394 1.24 14.02 -16.34
N ALA A 395 1.30 14.76 -17.44
CA ALA A 395 0.90 16.17 -17.49
C ALA A 395 -0.57 16.36 -17.04
N ARG A 396 -1.46 15.46 -17.44
CA ARG A 396 -2.86 15.46 -17.00
C ARG A 396 -3.01 15.17 -15.51
N LYS A 397 -2.10 14.39 -14.92
CA LYS A 397 -2.16 14.02 -13.51
C LYS A 397 -1.65 15.11 -12.59
N ILE A 398 -0.77 15.98 -13.09
CA ILE A 398 -0.27 17.14 -12.36
C ILE A 398 -1.42 18.14 -12.17
N LYS A 399 -1.85 18.34 -10.92
CA LYS A 399 -2.89 19.29 -10.50
C LYS A 399 -2.27 20.45 -9.71
N PRO A 400 -1.91 21.58 -10.33
CA PRO A 400 -1.23 22.67 -9.64
C PRO A 400 -1.97 23.21 -8.41
N GLY A 401 -3.31 23.12 -8.38
CA GLY A 401 -4.12 23.55 -7.23
C GLY A 401 -3.91 22.73 -5.96
N ASP A 402 -3.42 21.50 -6.08
CA ASP A 402 -3.17 20.59 -4.95
C ASP A 402 -1.69 20.62 -4.50
N PHE A 403 -0.91 21.59 -4.97
CA PHE A 403 0.51 21.69 -4.66
C PHE A 403 0.76 21.70 -3.14
N ALA A 404 1.73 20.90 -2.69
CA ALA A 404 2.15 20.80 -1.29
C ALA A 404 1.12 20.20 -0.31
N LYS A 405 0.01 19.64 -0.80
CA LYS A 405 -0.96 18.90 0.03
C LYS A 405 -0.28 17.84 0.90
N GLY A 406 0.68 17.11 0.34
CA GLY A 406 1.45 16.08 1.03
C GLY A 406 2.30 16.55 2.21
N LEU A 407 2.64 17.84 2.28
CA LEU A 407 3.33 18.43 3.43
C LEU A 407 2.39 18.63 4.63
N LYS A 408 1.08 18.72 4.40
CA LYS A 408 0.05 18.88 5.44
C LYS A 408 -0.51 17.55 5.93
N MET A 409 -0.43 16.50 5.12
CA MET A 409 -0.89 15.16 5.49
C MET A 409 0.09 14.52 6.49
N PRO A 410 -0.39 13.94 7.59
CA PRO A 410 0.49 13.23 8.52
C PRO A 410 1.13 12.03 7.82
N GLY A 411 2.44 11.88 7.99
CA GLY A 411 3.20 10.78 7.39
C GLY A 411 3.21 9.52 8.23
N TYR A 412 2.43 9.46 9.30
CA TYR A 412 2.42 8.35 10.25
C TYR A 412 1.04 8.23 10.88
N SER A 413 0.74 7.06 11.43
CA SER A 413 -0.47 6.86 12.24
C SER A 413 -0.28 5.68 13.17
N TYR A 414 -0.35 5.94 14.48
CA TYR A 414 -0.29 4.87 15.48
C TYR A 414 -1.47 3.90 15.36
N PHE A 415 -2.59 4.34 14.75
CA PHE A 415 -3.74 3.47 14.46
C PHE A 415 -3.31 2.22 13.69
N TYR A 416 -2.58 2.41 12.59
CA TYR A 416 -2.11 1.30 11.75
C TYR A 416 -0.94 0.53 12.38
N LEU A 417 -0.20 1.13 13.31
CA LEU A 417 0.76 0.38 14.14
C LEU A 417 0.04 -0.55 15.14
N ALA A 418 -1.07 -0.14 15.74
CA ALA A 418 -1.84 -1.04 16.60
C ALA A 418 -2.44 -2.23 15.83
N GLU A 419 -2.87 -2.00 14.59
CA GLU A 419 -3.25 -3.08 13.68
C GLU A 419 -2.09 -4.06 13.43
N THR A 420 -0.85 -3.56 13.31
CA THR A 420 0.36 -4.41 13.25
C THR A 420 0.50 -5.30 14.46
N PHE A 421 0.33 -4.75 15.68
CA PHE A 421 0.47 -5.55 16.89
C PHE A 421 -0.55 -6.67 16.97
N ASN A 422 -1.77 -6.44 16.49
CA ASN A 422 -2.74 -7.52 16.46
C ASN A 422 -2.33 -8.63 15.49
N TYR A 423 -1.88 -8.27 14.28
CA TYR A 423 -1.34 -9.26 13.34
C TYR A 423 -0.12 -9.99 13.94
N GLN A 424 0.72 -9.29 14.70
CA GLN A 424 1.90 -9.86 15.33
C GLN A 424 1.60 -10.68 16.58
N HIS A 425 0.53 -10.39 17.31
CA HIS A 425 0.21 -10.95 18.63
C HIS A 425 -1.28 -11.31 18.73
N PRO A 426 -1.84 -12.12 17.80
CA PRO A 426 -3.26 -12.44 17.81
C PRO A 426 -3.64 -13.09 19.15
N GLY A 427 -4.61 -12.49 19.84
CA GLY A 427 -5.10 -12.95 21.14
C GLY A 427 -4.21 -12.64 22.35
N ASP A 428 -2.99 -12.11 22.18
CA ASP A 428 -2.12 -11.72 23.31
C ASP A 428 -2.32 -10.25 23.68
N PHE A 429 -3.49 -10.01 24.27
CA PHE A 429 -3.97 -8.69 24.64
C PHE A 429 -3.03 -7.94 25.59
N TYR A 430 -2.48 -8.63 26.59
CA TYR A 430 -1.63 -7.99 27.60
C TYR A 430 -0.32 -7.50 26.98
N ARG A 431 0.26 -8.25 26.04
CA ARG A 431 1.44 -7.80 25.31
C ARG A 431 1.15 -6.61 24.40
N ILE A 432 0.00 -6.58 23.73
CA ILE A 432 -0.45 -5.43 22.95
C ILE A 432 -0.58 -4.20 23.85
N LEU A 433 -1.22 -4.34 25.02
CA LEU A 433 -1.30 -3.27 26.01
C LEU A 433 0.07 -2.81 26.50
N GLU A 434 0.98 -3.75 26.80
CA GLU A 434 2.31 -3.44 27.27
C GLU A 434 3.07 -2.62 26.22
N ASN A 435 3.10 -3.08 24.97
CA ASN A 435 3.74 -2.36 23.86
C ASN A 435 3.15 -0.96 23.72
N ILE A 436 1.83 -0.87 23.68
CA ILE A 436 1.17 0.41 23.54
C ILE A 436 1.49 1.31 24.74
N SER A 437 1.52 0.78 25.96
CA SER A 437 1.86 1.52 27.19
C SER A 437 3.23 2.21 27.12
N ARG A 438 4.18 1.68 26.34
CA ARG A 438 5.51 2.27 26.15
C ARG A 438 5.53 3.46 25.19
N ILE A 439 4.56 3.56 24.28
CA ILE A 439 4.43 4.68 23.35
C ILE A 439 3.99 5.95 24.12
N SER A 440 4.65 7.07 23.92
CA SER A 440 4.43 8.32 24.67
C SER A 440 3.40 9.29 24.05
N ALA A 441 2.79 8.93 22.92
CA ALA A 441 1.90 9.83 22.16
C ALA A 441 0.46 9.87 22.71
N PRO A 442 -0.21 11.04 22.84
CA PRO A 442 -1.63 11.13 23.23
C PRO A 442 -2.57 10.37 22.26
N GLU A 443 -2.18 10.31 20.98
CA GLU A 443 -2.82 9.58 19.87
C GLU A 443 -2.94 8.05 20.13
N LYS A 444 -2.24 7.55 21.15
CA LYS A 444 -2.16 6.16 21.60
C LYS A 444 -3.51 5.51 21.95
N TYR A 445 -4.46 6.26 22.49
CA TYR A 445 -5.60 5.66 23.19
C TYR A 445 -6.88 5.51 22.36
N GLU A 446 -7.11 6.40 21.40
CA GLU A 446 -8.15 6.23 20.38
C GLU A 446 -7.79 5.03 19.48
N THR A 447 -6.51 4.96 19.09
CA THR A 447 -5.86 3.84 18.39
C THR A 447 -5.99 2.50 19.13
N LEU A 448 -5.59 2.47 20.41
CA LEU A 448 -5.63 1.28 21.27
C LEU A 448 -7.06 0.75 21.37
N THR A 449 -8.02 1.62 21.65
CA THR A 449 -9.37 1.14 21.92
C THR A 449 -10.13 0.78 20.65
N LEU A 450 -9.90 1.44 19.51
CA LEU A 450 -10.52 1.02 18.25
C LEU A 450 -10.11 -0.41 17.89
N ARG A 451 -8.84 -0.77 18.05
CA ARG A 451 -8.36 -2.08 17.58
C ARG A 451 -8.66 -3.22 18.54
N LEU A 452 -8.58 -3.01 19.86
CA LEU A 452 -9.05 -3.98 20.87
C LEU A 452 -10.50 -4.43 20.66
N VAL A 453 -11.27 -3.58 20.01
CA VAL A 453 -12.68 -3.73 19.67
C VAL A 453 -12.89 -4.52 18.39
N PHE A 454 -12.00 -4.38 17.39
CA PHE A 454 -12.13 -5.05 16.09
C PHE A 454 -11.63 -6.50 16.06
N ASP A 455 -10.65 -6.86 16.88
CA ASP A 455 -9.94 -8.15 16.76
C ASP A 455 -10.44 -9.27 17.67
N LEU A 456 -11.62 -9.10 18.28
CA LEU A 456 -12.25 -10.17 19.04
C LEU A 456 -12.98 -11.06 18.03
N GLU A 457 -12.22 -11.76 17.19
CA GLU A 457 -12.74 -12.63 16.12
C GLU A 457 -13.65 -13.75 16.67
N GLU A 458 -13.62 -14.03 17.97
CA GLU A 458 -14.65 -14.83 18.63
C GLU A 458 -15.80 -13.96 19.17
N PRO A 459 -17.06 -14.37 18.94
CA PRO A 459 -18.20 -13.67 19.51
C PRO A 459 -18.02 -13.53 21.02
N ILE A 460 -18.12 -12.28 21.48
CA ILE A 460 -17.90 -11.91 22.89
C ILE A 460 -18.86 -12.73 23.76
N ARG A 461 -18.34 -13.79 24.37
CA ARG A 461 -19.08 -14.54 25.38
C ARG A 461 -19.23 -13.66 26.62
N PRO A 462 -20.28 -13.82 27.43
CA PRO A 462 -20.50 -13.01 28.64
C PRO A 462 -19.30 -12.97 29.61
N VAL A 463 -18.46 -14.00 29.60
CA VAL A 463 -17.21 -14.09 30.38
C VAL A 463 -16.18 -13.02 29.95
N ALA A 464 -16.12 -12.67 28.67
CA ALA A 464 -15.14 -11.73 28.12
C ALA A 464 -15.45 -10.27 28.49
N ILE A 465 -16.72 -9.89 28.70
CA ILE A 465 -17.10 -8.52 29.10
C ILE A 465 -16.47 -8.13 30.44
N GLU A 466 -16.52 -9.01 31.43
CA GLU A 466 -15.93 -8.72 32.74
C GLU A 466 -14.42 -8.61 32.65
N GLU A 467 -13.79 -9.40 31.79
CA GLU A 467 -12.38 -9.26 31.45
C GLU A 467 -12.12 -7.89 30.80
N TYR A 468 -12.89 -7.45 29.80
CA TYR A 468 -12.76 -6.11 29.20
C TYR A 468 -12.92 -4.97 30.22
N LEU A 469 -13.86 -5.09 31.14
CA LEU A 469 -14.03 -4.09 32.19
C LEU A 469 -12.83 -4.06 33.15
N LYS A 470 -12.21 -5.21 33.45
CA LYS A 470 -10.94 -5.25 34.19
C LYS A 470 -9.81 -4.60 33.41
N LEU A 471 -9.82 -4.73 32.08
CA LEU A 471 -8.81 -4.12 31.21
C LEU A 471 -8.86 -2.60 31.25
N ALA A 472 -10.03 -1.98 31.46
CA ALA A 472 -10.14 -0.53 31.71
C ALA A 472 -9.21 -0.08 32.86
N GLY A 473 -8.99 -0.94 33.86
CA GLY A 473 -8.07 -0.71 34.96
C GLY A 473 -6.60 -0.57 34.55
N CYS A 474 -6.21 -1.18 33.42
CA CYS A 474 -4.85 -1.12 32.87
C CYS A 474 -4.55 0.21 32.15
N PHE A 475 -5.59 1.01 31.87
CA PHE A 475 -5.45 2.32 31.25
C PHE A 475 -5.26 3.40 32.30
N GLU A 476 -4.39 4.38 32.03
CA GLU A 476 -4.34 5.60 32.84
C GLU A 476 -5.72 6.26 32.85
N GLU A 477 -6.06 6.87 33.98
CA GLU A 477 -7.39 7.39 34.27
C GLU A 477 -7.94 8.35 33.20
N ARG A 478 -7.06 9.21 32.65
CA ARG A 478 -7.39 10.17 31.60
C ARG A 478 -7.82 9.53 30.28
N TYR A 479 -7.52 8.25 30.06
CA TYR A 479 -7.81 7.55 28.81
C TYR A 479 -8.95 6.53 28.89
N ARG A 480 -9.37 6.15 30.09
CA ARG A 480 -10.56 5.32 30.31
C ARG A 480 -11.82 5.84 29.62
N PRO A 481 -12.08 7.16 29.49
CA PRO A 481 -13.17 7.68 28.67
C PRO A 481 -13.20 7.12 27.24
N TYR A 482 -12.05 7.09 26.56
CA TYR A 482 -11.94 6.54 25.21
C TYR A 482 -12.15 5.02 25.20
N PHE A 483 -11.64 4.33 26.23
CA PHE A 483 -11.85 2.90 26.42
C PHE A 483 -13.35 2.56 26.40
N TYR A 484 -14.12 3.20 27.29
CA TYR A 484 -15.55 2.95 27.42
C TYR A 484 -16.35 3.43 26.20
N ARG A 485 -15.95 4.53 25.55
CA ARG A 485 -16.58 5.01 24.30
C ARG A 485 -16.46 3.98 23.18
N LEU A 486 -15.35 3.28 23.08
CA LEU A 486 -15.11 2.37 21.96
C LEU A 486 -15.48 0.91 22.29
N LEU A 487 -15.55 0.52 23.57
CA LEU A 487 -15.99 -0.82 24.02
C LEU A 487 -17.29 -1.29 23.32
N ILE A 488 -18.25 -0.39 23.12
CA ILE A 488 -19.51 -0.70 22.42
C ILE A 488 -19.32 -1.04 20.95
N ASN A 489 -18.40 -0.36 20.24
CA ASN A 489 -18.07 -0.74 18.87
C ASN A 489 -17.55 -2.19 18.83
N GLY A 490 -16.84 -2.65 19.86
CA GLY A 490 -16.35 -4.04 19.92
C GLY A 490 -17.45 -5.04 20.13
N LEU A 491 -18.43 -4.70 20.96
CA LEU A 491 -19.65 -5.50 21.07
C LEU A 491 -20.33 -5.60 19.71
N TYR A 492 -20.51 -4.49 19.00
CA TYR A 492 -21.16 -4.47 17.69
C TYR A 492 -20.48 -5.36 16.65
N TYR A 493 -19.17 -5.23 16.45
CA TYR A 493 -18.49 -5.99 15.39
C TYR A 493 -18.44 -7.49 15.64
N ASN A 494 -18.46 -7.93 16.90
CA ASN A 494 -18.21 -9.33 17.25
C ASN A 494 -19.47 -10.12 17.62
N SER A 495 -20.54 -9.46 18.04
CA SER A 495 -21.65 -10.15 18.71
C SER A 495 -22.75 -10.69 17.79
N ARG A 496 -22.77 -10.30 16.50
CA ARG A 496 -23.89 -10.57 15.56
C ARG A 496 -25.28 -10.19 16.10
N LEU A 497 -25.34 -9.38 17.17
CA LEU A 497 -26.58 -9.03 17.84
C LEU A 497 -27.40 -8.11 16.95
N ASP A 498 -28.72 -8.32 16.96
CA ASP A 498 -29.62 -7.28 16.50
C ASP A 498 -29.60 -6.09 17.48
N ALA A 499 -30.22 -4.97 17.14
CA ALA A 499 -30.10 -3.81 18.00
C ALA A 499 -30.89 -3.92 19.31
N ARG A 500 -31.96 -4.72 19.36
CA ARG A 500 -32.69 -4.94 20.62
C ARG A 500 -31.82 -5.72 21.58
N GLU A 501 -31.18 -6.77 21.07
CA GLU A 501 -30.18 -7.55 21.80
C GLU A 501 -28.99 -6.68 22.21
N MET A 502 -28.52 -5.79 21.33
CA MET A 502 -27.47 -4.83 21.65
C MET A 502 -27.88 -3.91 22.79
N VAL A 503 -29.06 -3.30 22.76
CA VAL A 503 -29.56 -2.42 23.84
C VAL A 503 -29.61 -3.17 25.17
N GLN A 504 -30.12 -4.41 25.17
CA GLN A 504 -30.17 -5.24 26.38
C GLN A 504 -28.78 -5.58 26.92
N GLU A 505 -27.83 -5.91 26.05
CA GLU A 505 -26.45 -6.15 26.47
C GLU A 505 -25.77 -4.88 26.99
N VAL A 506 -25.98 -3.73 26.33
CA VAL A 506 -25.47 -2.46 26.80
C VAL A 506 -26.02 -2.11 28.19
N GLU A 507 -27.30 -2.35 28.45
CA GLU A 507 -27.90 -2.14 29.77
C GLU A 507 -27.23 -3.00 30.85
N LYS A 508 -27.04 -4.30 30.58
CA LYS A 508 -26.34 -5.22 31.49
C LYS A 508 -24.91 -4.75 31.80
N ILE A 509 -24.20 -4.26 30.79
CA ILE A 509 -22.81 -3.82 30.91
C ILE A 509 -22.72 -2.46 31.61
N ALA A 510 -23.64 -1.53 31.32
CA ALA A 510 -23.66 -0.19 31.90
C ALA A 510 -23.71 -0.22 33.44
N GLY A 511 -24.42 -1.21 34.01
CA GLY A 511 -24.44 -1.45 35.45
C GLY A 511 -23.07 -1.76 36.05
N LYS A 512 -22.17 -2.37 35.26
CA LYS A 512 -20.79 -2.75 35.65
C LYS A 512 -19.74 -1.69 35.31
N VAL A 513 -20.07 -0.67 34.51
CA VAL A 513 -19.17 0.45 34.18
C VAL A 513 -19.07 1.41 35.38
N GLU A 514 -17.85 1.84 35.74
CA GLU A 514 -17.63 2.84 36.79
C GLU A 514 -18.52 4.08 36.53
N PRO A 515 -19.27 4.60 37.53
CA PRO A 515 -20.27 5.65 37.30
C PRO A 515 -19.76 6.88 36.54
N ARG A 516 -18.52 7.30 36.81
CA ARG A 516 -17.86 8.44 36.15
C ARG A 516 -17.59 8.24 34.65
N TYR A 517 -17.54 7.00 34.17
CA TYR A 517 -17.28 6.68 32.76
C TYR A 517 -18.53 6.27 31.96
N ARG A 518 -19.67 6.08 32.62
CA ARG A 518 -20.96 5.82 31.96
C ARG A 518 -21.32 6.84 30.86
N PRO A 519 -21.08 8.16 31.01
CA PRO A 519 -21.28 9.13 29.93
C PRO A 519 -20.63 8.71 28.61
N TYR A 520 -19.37 8.26 28.66
CA TYR A 520 -18.61 7.87 27.48
C TYR A 520 -19.05 6.52 26.94
N PHE A 521 -19.41 5.58 27.81
CA PHE A 521 -19.99 4.30 27.42
C PHE A 521 -21.28 4.47 26.60
N TYR A 522 -22.20 5.34 27.06
CA TYR A 522 -23.42 5.65 26.33
C TYR A 522 -23.17 6.49 25.07
N GLU A 523 -22.13 7.33 25.05
CA GLU A 523 -21.65 7.96 23.82
C GLU A 523 -21.18 6.90 22.79
N GLY A 524 -20.50 5.84 23.23
CA GLY A 524 -20.17 4.70 22.39
C GLY A 524 -21.39 3.97 21.83
N MET A 525 -22.40 3.76 22.67
CA MET A 525 -23.67 3.15 22.26
C MET A 525 -24.40 3.98 21.21
N GLY A 526 -24.50 5.29 21.41
CA GLY A 526 -25.04 6.21 20.41
C GLY A 526 -24.35 6.00 19.07
N ALA A 527 -23.02 5.91 19.08
CA ALA A 527 -22.29 5.69 17.85
C ALA A 527 -22.71 4.37 17.15
N VAL A 528 -22.72 3.25 17.86
CA VAL A 528 -23.11 1.96 17.27
C VAL A 528 -24.54 1.93 16.74
N MET A 529 -25.49 2.56 17.43
CA MET A 529 -26.91 2.53 17.05
C MET A 529 -27.16 3.06 15.64
N LEU A 530 -26.44 4.11 15.26
CA LEU A 530 -26.52 4.67 13.92
C LEU A 530 -25.95 3.74 12.83
N LYS A 531 -24.96 2.91 13.16
CA LYS A 531 -24.45 1.89 12.23
C LYS A 531 -25.46 0.75 12.03
N LEU A 532 -26.18 0.39 13.10
CA LEU A 532 -27.25 -0.61 13.06
C LEU A 532 -28.47 -0.11 12.28
N TYR A 533 -28.83 1.17 12.46
CA TYR A 533 -30.05 1.77 11.91
C TYR A 533 -29.82 3.10 11.20
N PRO A 534 -28.99 3.09 10.14
CA PRO A 534 -28.56 4.31 9.49
C PRO A 534 -29.69 5.28 9.11
N ASP A 535 -30.82 4.73 8.67
CA ASP A 535 -31.93 5.48 8.11
C ASP A 535 -33.23 5.37 8.95
N ASN A 536 -33.13 4.93 10.22
CA ASN A 536 -34.31 4.72 11.07
C ASN A 536 -34.23 5.50 12.40
N PRO A 537 -34.64 6.78 12.41
CA PRO A 537 -34.60 7.62 13.61
C PRO A 537 -35.52 7.15 14.74
N GLU A 538 -36.58 6.40 14.44
CA GLU A 538 -37.44 5.82 15.48
C GLU A 538 -36.70 4.79 16.32
N GLU A 539 -35.84 3.97 15.71
CA GLU A 539 -35.03 3.00 16.46
C GLU A 539 -33.97 3.69 17.33
N HIS A 540 -33.45 4.85 16.90
CA HIS A 540 -32.57 5.68 17.73
C HIS A 540 -33.32 6.23 18.96
N GLN A 541 -34.56 6.69 18.79
CA GLN A 541 -35.38 7.13 19.92
C GLN A 541 -35.72 5.98 20.87
N LYS A 542 -36.09 4.82 20.33
CA LYS A 542 -36.38 3.61 21.14
C LYS A 542 -35.16 3.22 21.97
N ALA A 543 -33.97 3.17 21.37
CA ALA A 543 -32.74 2.91 22.09
C ALA A 543 -32.44 4.00 23.14
N GLY A 544 -32.65 5.28 22.78
CA GLY A 544 -32.52 6.43 23.69
C GLY A 544 -33.43 6.34 24.93
N ALA A 545 -34.61 5.72 24.81
CA ALA A 545 -35.54 5.57 25.93
C ALA A 545 -35.02 4.64 27.05
N PHE A 546 -34.05 3.77 26.75
CA PHE A 546 -33.39 2.92 27.74
C PHE A 546 -32.20 3.60 28.43
N ILE A 547 -31.81 4.79 27.97
CA ILE A 547 -30.67 5.52 28.52
C ILE A 547 -31.15 6.41 29.66
N PRO A 548 -30.47 6.39 30.84
CA PRO A 548 -30.77 7.33 31.91
C PRO A 548 -30.72 8.78 31.38
N ARG A 549 -31.70 9.60 31.80
CA ARG A 549 -31.90 10.96 31.24
C ARG A 549 -30.65 11.82 31.32
N GLU A 550 -29.86 11.66 32.37
CA GLU A 550 -28.60 12.38 32.58
C GLU A 550 -27.50 12.05 31.57
N PHE A 551 -27.56 10.89 30.89
CA PHE A 551 -26.58 10.47 29.87
C PHE A 551 -27.12 10.57 28.44
N LEU A 552 -28.40 10.90 28.27
CA LEU A 552 -29.05 10.93 26.96
C LEU A 552 -28.41 11.96 26.00
N GLY A 553 -27.91 13.08 26.53
CA GLY A 553 -27.10 14.02 25.73
C GLY A 553 -25.83 13.39 25.14
N ARG A 554 -25.12 12.56 25.91
CA ARG A 554 -23.90 11.87 25.46
C ARG A 554 -24.21 10.79 24.43
N TYR A 555 -25.31 10.05 24.62
CA TYR A 555 -25.82 9.13 23.62
C TYR A 555 -26.05 9.83 22.27
N TYR A 556 -26.77 10.96 22.26
CA TYR A 556 -27.02 11.71 21.02
C TYR A 556 -25.75 12.34 20.42
N ARG A 557 -24.78 12.77 21.23
CA ARG A 557 -23.44 13.14 20.73
C ARG A 557 -22.81 11.98 19.99
N GLY A 558 -22.78 10.79 20.60
CA GLY A 558 -22.28 9.57 20.00
C GLY A 558 -22.97 9.21 18.68
N LEU A 559 -24.30 9.32 18.66
CA LEU A 559 -25.14 9.07 17.49
C LEU A 559 -24.79 9.95 16.29
N SER A 560 -24.19 11.12 16.48
CA SER A 560 -23.70 11.94 15.36
C SER A 560 -22.27 11.59 14.92
N VAL A 561 -21.48 10.95 15.81
CA VAL A 561 -20.04 10.72 15.61
C VAL A 561 -19.71 9.49 14.75
N SER A 562 -20.64 8.53 14.64
CA SER A 562 -20.33 7.18 14.14
C SER A 562 -20.23 6.97 12.64
N LEU A 563 -20.57 7.97 11.82
CA LEU A 563 -20.55 7.80 10.37
C LEU A 563 -19.17 8.17 9.84
N TYR A 564 -18.26 7.22 9.96
CA TYR A 564 -17.23 7.10 8.95
C TYR A 564 -17.87 6.40 7.74
N THR A 565 -18.66 7.15 6.96
CA THR A 565 -19.19 6.68 5.67
C THR A 565 -18.50 7.44 4.57
N ASP A 566 -18.07 6.73 3.53
CA ASP A 566 -17.45 7.33 2.34
C ASP A 566 -18.43 8.23 1.53
N ASP A 567 -19.70 8.31 1.96
CA ASP A 567 -20.79 9.08 1.35
C ASP A 567 -21.28 10.20 2.30
N ILE A 568 -20.73 11.40 2.15
CA ILE A 568 -21.10 12.60 2.92
C ILE A 568 -22.57 13.01 2.68
N PRO A 569 -23.11 13.00 1.45
CA PRO A 569 -24.54 13.24 1.23
C PRO A 569 -25.45 12.33 2.06
N ALA A 570 -25.20 11.02 2.04
CA ALA A 570 -25.96 10.08 2.87
C ALA A 570 -25.79 10.39 4.36
N TYR A 571 -24.58 10.74 4.80
CA TYR A 571 -24.31 11.18 6.18
C TYR A 571 -25.22 12.34 6.61
N LEU A 572 -25.23 13.42 5.83
CA LEU A 572 -25.97 14.64 6.15
C LEU A 572 -27.47 14.39 6.15
N GLN A 573 -27.96 13.60 5.21
CA GLN A 573 -29.38 13.25 5.16
C GLN A 573 -29.81 12.47 6.42
N ARG A 574 -29.00 11.50 6.86
CA ARG A 574 -29.24 10.76 8.11
C ARG A 574 -29.21 11.68 9.33
N CYS A 575 -28.28 12.62 9.37
CA CYS A 575 -28.20 13.62 10.42
C CYS A 575 -29.46 14.51 10.45
N ARG A 576 -30.00 14.93 9.30
CA ARG A 576 -31.25 15.70 9.23
C ARG A 576 -32.44 14.92 9.78
N LEU A 577 -32.62 13.68 9.33
CA LEU A 577 -33.72 12.81 9.78
C LEU A 577 -33.65 12.58 11.29
N THR A 578 -32.45 12.30 11.79
CA THR A 578 -32.20 12.08 13.21
C THR A 578 -32.41 13.35 14.03
N LEU A 579 -31.88 14.49 13.58
CA LEU A 579 -32.05 15.77 14.27
C LEU A 579 -33.52 16.21 14.36
N ALA A 580 -34.32 15.95 13.32
CA ALA A 580 -35.74 16.22 13.31
C ALA A 580 -36.50 15.40 14.37
N ALA A 581 -36.04 14.18 14.64
CA ALA A 581 -36.62 13.27 15.62
C ALA A 581 -36.12 13.54 17.06
N ILE A 582 -34.99 14.20 17.26
CA ILE A 582 -34.45 14.43 18.62
C ILE A 582 -35.16 15.60 19.32
N ASP A 583 -35.49 15.42 20.59
CA ASP A 583 -36.00 16.47 21.47
C ASP A 583 -35.07 17.70 21.47
N ASN A 584 -35.67 18.90 21.43
CA ASN A 584 -34.93 20.16 21.33
C ASN A 584 -33.80 20.32 22.36
N GLN A 585 -33.97 19.78 23.57
CA GLN A 585 -32.97 19.88 24.64
C GLN A 585 -31.68 19.08 24.35
N TYR A 586 -31.72 18.03 23.53
CA TYR A 586 -30.55 17.20 23.21
C TYR A 586 -29.92 17.50 21.85
N ARG A 587 -30.59 18.28 20.99
CA ARG A 587 -30.07 18.67 19.67
C ARG A 587 -28.68 19.30 19.73
N ARG A 588 -28.39 20.06 20.79
CA ARG A 588 -27.05 20.63 21.04
C ARG A 588 -25.96 19.55 20.98
N PHE A 589 -26.11 18.46 21.73
CA PHE A 589 -25.08 17.43 21.83
C PHE A 589 -24.89 16.66 20.53
N PHE A 590 -26.00 16.39 19.82
CA PHE A 590 -25.95 15.81 18.48
C PHE A 590 -25.19 16.71 17.50
N LEU A 591 -25.46 18.02 17.53
CA LEU A 591 -24.78 18.99 16.67
C LEU A 591 -23.30 19.17 17.05
N GLU A 592 -22.95 19.12 18.33
CA GLU A 592 -21.55 19.13 18.78
C GLU A 592 -20.77 17.91 18.25
N GLY A 593 -21.35 16.71 18.34
CA GLY A 593 -20.70 15.51 17.80
C GLY A 593 -20.65 15.49 16.26
N MET A 594 -21.66 16.06 15.60
CA MET A 594 -21.64 16.30 14.15
C MET A 594 -20.52 17.28 13.79
N GLY A 595 -20.34 18.35 14.58
CA GLY A 595 -19.22 19.27 14.44
C GLY A 595 -17.86 18.59 14.57
N GLU A 596 -17.69 17.70 15.56
CA GLU A 596 -16.47 16.89 15.73
C GLU A 596 -16.18 16.05 14.47
N VAL A 597 -17.20 15.39 13.92
CA VAL A 597 -17.07 14.60 12.69
C VAL A 597 -16.76 15.49 11.49
N LEU A 598 -17.42 16.64 11.37
CA LEU A 598 -17.18 17.58 10.28
C LEU A 598 -15.82 18.28 10.39
N ALA A 599 -15.26 18.43 11.59
CA ALA A 599 -13.88 18.88 11.77
C ALA A 599 -12.90 17.76 11.43
N LYS A 600 -13.19 16.51 11.83
CA LYS A 600 -12.41 15.34 11.40
C LYS A 600 -12.47 15.16 9.89
N PHE A 601 -13.63 15.36 9.23
CA PHE A 601 -13.75 15.42 7.78
C PHE A 601 -13.18 16.72 7.23
N GLY A 602 -13.24 17.85 7.91
CA GLY A 602 -12.58 19.07 7.47
C GLY A 602 -11.09 18.84 7.38
N VAL A 603 -10.50 18.27 8.41
CA VAL A 603 -9.11 17.81 8.47
C VAL A 603 -8.87 16.69 7.45
N THR A 604 -9.71 15.67 7.37
CA THR A 604 -9.52 14.49 6.48
C THR A 604 -9.80 14.80 5.02
N THR A 605 -10.78 15.62 4.67
CA THR A 605 -11.14 16.12 3.34
C THR A 605 -10.23 17.27 2.91
N PHE A 606 -9.58 17.99 3.83
CA PHE A 606 -8.46 18.91 3.53
C PHE A 606 -7.14 18.13 3.38
N ILE A 607 -6.97 17.00 4.08
CA ILE A 607 -5.88 16.01 3.93
C ILE A 607 -6.05 15.20 2.63
N VAL A 608 -7.27 14.79 2.29
CA VAL A 608 -7.64 13.99 1.08
C VAL A 608 -8.07 14.91 -0.07
N GLY A 609 -8.15 16.23 0.16
CA GLY A 609 -8.37 17.33 -0.80
C GLY A 609 -9.32 16.99 -1.93
N LEU A 610 -10.60 16.99 -1.60
CA LEU A 610 -11.66 17.09 -2.57
C LEU A 610 -11.84 18.58 -2.92
N SER A 611 -11.98 18.89 -4.21
CA SER A 611 -12.19 20.25 -4.69
C SER A 611 -13.54 20.82 -4.21
N TYR A 612 -13.70 22.14 -4.31
CA TYR A 612 -14.97 22.87 -4.10
C TYR A 612 -16.17 22.33 -4.90
N ASP A 613 -15.96 21.41 -5.84
CA ASP A 613 -17.00 20.72 -6.60
C ASP A 613 -17.50 19.43 -5.96
N ASN A 614 -17.06 19.07 -4.76
CA ASN A 614 -17.61 17.92 -4.06
C ASN A 614 -19.08 18.17 -3.70
N PRO A 615 -20.04 17.35 -4.20
CA PRO A 615 -21.45 17.53 -3.91
C PRO A 615 -21.75 17.43 -2.40
N GLY A 616 -21.01 16.60 -1.65
CA GLY A 616 -21.10 16.52 -0.19
C GLY A 616 -20.69 17.80 0.53
N LEU A 617 -19.70 18.56 0.03
CA LEU A 617 -19.36 19.87 0.61
C LEU A 617 -20.45 20.91 0.32
N ARG A 618 -21.03 20.91 -0.88
CA ARG A 618 -22.17 21.81 -1.20
C ARG A 618 -23.39 21.49 -0.34
N GLU A 619 -23.69 20.22 -0.15
CA GLU A 619 -24.76 19.79 0.75
C GLU A 619 -24.46 20.13 2.21
N LEU A 620 -23.19 20.03 2.63
CA LEU A 620 -22.76 20.47 3.95
C LEU A 620 -22.99 21.96 4.14
N TYR A 621 -22.56 22.80 3.18
CA TYR A 621 -22.83 24.23 3.23
C TYR A 621 -24.33 24.54 3.24
N GLY A 622 -25.12 23.89 2.40
CA GLY A 622 -26.58 24.03 2.44
C GLY A 622 -27.21 23.59 3.77
N PHE A 623 -26.67 22.54 4.41
CA PHE A 623 -27.07 22.16 5.76
C PHE A 623 -26.72 23.25 6.78
N LEU A 624 -25.49 23.78 6.75
CA LEU A 624 -25.05 24.85 7.65
C LEU A 624 -25.85 26.15 7.46
N GLU A 625 -26.23 26.50 6.23
CA GLU A 625 -27.05 27.68 5.92
C GLU A 625 -28.50 27.54 6.36
N SER A 626 -29.05 26.32 6.28
CA SER A 626 -30.42 26.02 6.74
C SER A 626 -30.54 25.86 8.26
N ALA A 627 -29.43 25.64 8.97
CA ALA A 627 -29.40 25.59 10.42
C ALA A 627 -29.62 26.98 11.06
N GLY A 628 -30.44 27.02 12.12
CA GLY A 628 -30.70 28.25 12.87
C GLY A 628 -29.42 28.81 13.53
N PRO A 629 -29.36 30.11 13.88
CA PRO A 629 -28.15 30.71 14.47
C PRO A 629 -27.61 29.97 15.71
N LYS A 630 -28.50 29.43 16.56
CA LYS A 630 -28.12 28.63 17.73
C LYS A 630 -27.52 27.26 17.35
N GLU A 631 -28.06 26.61 16.32
CA GLU A 631 -27.58 25.31 15.86
C GLU A 631 -26.20 25.44 15.19
N ARG A 632 -25.98 26.52 14.44
CA ARG A 632 -24.67 26.89 13.91
C ARG A 632 -23.61 27.09 14.99
N ALA A 633 -23.98 27.73 16.11
CA ALA A 633 -23.07 27.89 17.24
C ALA A 633 -22.66 26.55 17.87
N TYR A 634 -23.59 25.59 17.99
CA TYR A 634 -23.28 24.25 18.48
C TYR A 634 -22.39 23.45 17.54
N LEU A 635 -22.63 23.54 16.23
CA LEU A 635 -21.76 22.93 15.22
C LEU A 635 -20.35 23.53 15.28
N SER A 636 -20.22 24.86 15.36
CA SER A 636 -18.93 25.54 15.51
C SER A 636 -18.21 25.10 16.77
N GLN A 637 -18.91 24.99 17.90
CA GLN A 637 -18.33 24.51 19.15
C GLN A 637 -17.78 23.07 19.03
N GLY A 638 -18.51 22.19 18.33
CA GLY A 638 -18.02 20.85 18.03
C GLY A 638 -16.77 20.87 17.14
N ILE A 639 -16.72 21.79 16.17
CA ILE A 639 -15.56 21.99 15.30
C ILE A 639 -14.35 22.51 16.09
N ASP A 640 -14.54 23.49 16.97
CA ASP A 640 -13.46 24.10 17.75
C ASP A 640 -12.91 23.16 18.84
N GLN A 641 -13.70 22.18 19.29
CA GLN A 641 -13.29 21.16 20.26
C GLN A 641 -12.42 20.06 19.65
N ALA A 642 -12.55 19.82 18.34
CA ALA A 642 -11.84 18.78 17.61
C ALA A 642 -10.52 19.31 17.04
#